data_AF-A0AAU2MXA4-F1
#
_entry.id   AF-A0AAU2MXA4-F1
#
_cell.length_a   1.000
_cell.length_b   1.000
_cell.length_c   1.000
_cell.angle_alpha   90.00
_cell.angle_beta   90.00
_cell.angle_gamma   90.00
#
_symmetry.space_group_name_H-M   'P 1'
#
loop_
_entity.id
_entity.type
_entity.pdbx_description
1 polymer ?
#
loop_
_entity_poly.entity_id
_entity_poly.type
_entity_poly.pdbx_seq_one_letter_code
_entity_poly.pdbx_strand_id
1 'polypeptide(L)'
;MTGLIAFREIVLKVHSRCDLACDHCYVYEHADQSWRARPKVISPEVISHTASRLAEHARDHALPSVTVILHGGEPLLAGPARLRLVCEEFSRALSGIAALDLRIHTNGLQLSTRYLDLFDEFGVRVGISLDGDRAANDRHRRFADGRTSHPLVLAAVALLRSEPYRHLYQGLLCTVDVANDPVAVLDALVELEPPRVDFLLPHATWETPPARPDGAPDAYARWLLRIFDHWDRLGRPVPVRLFESLLSTLRGGPSLTESLGLAPTDLVVVETDGTLEQVDSLKSAFEGAAATGFNVFDHAFDQVAAHPGVRARQLGLAGVSDSCRRCPVVRSCGGGLYTHRYRDRNGFDNPSVYCTDLRELVDGVEGRTARRETAPQLSDPAELARSQQELTRILLARLHEDLAADPGWAHAWELLATVERAGEAGTDALDAVLDHPFTRTWVLAALDAARDGTQDAPEAARRLTALAAAAVLRGGLDLPAEVAYRDGEVYLPTLGLLRLGEPGTEGRAALHVTDDGYAVRDGRAEHRFGPAAGDARWQPVRTWSPGPEAALVAPVALEDLDPYRNCFPRPPRLRLGAGEAEEWRGRLDRAWALLHKAVPEFARAAAAGLTTLTPLAGGPRAGGWGEAGRHGPGALGVPYAAGVRETALALLTGRRRTRLRALTEVADLYALDGQWQHRSPWRERPVPVSRLLADVHERVAVEAYRRATATPEPGGSDRIHRALDRLSEAAELTVTGKSLVAELRYELKTVDA
;
A
#
# COMPACT_ATOMS: atom_id res chain seq x y z
N MET A 1 -13.10 -20.42 -0.24
CA MET A 1 -14.50 -20.02 -0.53
C MET A 1 -14.53 -18.52 -0.54
N THR A 2 -14.52 -17.88 -1.70
CA THR A 2 -14.71 -16.43 -1.81
C THR A 2 -16.19 -16.14 -1.63
N GLY A 3 -16.54 -15.28 -0.67
CA GLY A 3 -17.91 -14.80 -0.48
C GLY A 3 -18.41 -14.08 -1.73
N LEU A 4 -19.72 -13.85 -1.79
CA LEU A 4 -20.34 -13.02 -2.83
C LEU A 4 -19.68 -11.63 -2.83
N ILE A 5 -19.33 -11.11 -4.01
CA ILE A 5 -18.86 -9.73 -4.14
C ILE A 5 -20.07 -8.86 -4.48
N ALA A 6 -20.49 -8.07 -3.51
CA ALA A 6 -21.60 -7.16 -3.64
C ALA A 6 -21.31 -6.10 -4.72
N PHE A 7 -22.29 -5.82 -5.59
CA PHE A 7 -22.21 -4.70 -6.51
C PHE A 7 -22.17 -3.37 -5.76
N ARG A 8 -21.27 -2.48 -6.19
CA ARG A 8 -21.15 -1.11 -5.70
C ARG A 8 -21.42 -0.08 -6.78
N GLU A 9 -21.33 -0.49 -8.03
CA GLU A 9 -21.62 0.35 -9.19
C GLU A 9 -22.76 -0.27 -10.01
N ILE A 10 -23.67 0.58 -10.47
CA ILE A 10 -24.63 0.22 -11.51
C ILE A 10 -24.49 1.16 -12.69
N VAL A 11 -24.54 0.61 -13.90
CA VAL A 11 -24.68 1.39 -15.14
C VAL A 11 -26.13 1.28 -15.58
N LEU A 12 -26.88 2.38 -15.44
CA LEU A 12 -28.30 2.44 -15.75
C LEU A 12 -28.50 3.02 -17.15
N LYS A 13 -29.01 2.21 -18.08
CA LYS A 13 -29.39 2.67 -19.42
C LYS A 13 -30.70 3.41 -19.35
N VAL A 14 -30.65 4.74 -19.40
CA VAL A 14 -31.85 5.60 -19.40
C VAL A 14 -32.41 5.83 -20.81
N HIS A 15 -31.57 5.66 -21.83
CA HIS A 15 -31.96 5.79 -23.24
C HIS A 15 -31.15 4.82 -24.13
N SER A 16 -31.77 4.14 -25.09
CA SER A 16 -31.09 3.10 -25.91
C SER A 16 -30.75 3.53 -27.34
N ARG A 17 -30.93 4.81 -27.69
CA ARG A 17 -30.53 5.39 -28.99
C ARG A 17 -29.59 6.57 -28.78
N CYS A 18 -28.83 6.92 -29.82
CA CYS A 18 -27.88 8.03 -29.83
C CYS A 18 -28.21 8.98 -31.00
N ASP A 19 -27.84 10.26 -30.85
CA ASP A 19 -27.90 11.30 -31.88
C ASP A 19 -26.59 11.45 -32.68
N LEU A 20 -25.58 10.62 -32.37
CA LEU A 20 -24.36 10.39 -33.16
C LEU A 20 -24.34 8.98 -33.76
N ALA A 21 -23.57 8.84 -34.85
CA ALA A 21 -23.33 7.58 -35.55
C ALA A 21 -21.83 7.23 -35.48
N CYS A 22 -21.30 7.04 -34.26
CA CYS A 22 -19.90 6.71 -34.08
C CYS A 22 -19.61 5.29 -34.60
N ASP A 23 -18.69 5.18 -35.55
CA ASP A 23 -18.31 3.93 -36.22
C ASP A 23 -17.56 2.93 -35.32
N HIS A 24 -16.96 3.39 -34.22
CA HIS A 24 -16.36 2.53 -33.20
C HIS A 24 -17.32 2.26 -32.01
N CYS A 25 -18.60 2.59 -32.12
CA CYS A 25 -19.52 2.39 -31.00
C CYS A 25 -19.81 0.90 -30.80
N TYR A 26 -19.26 0.33 -29.73
CA TYR A 26 -19.43 -1.09 -29.42
C TYR A 26 -20.89 -1.52 -29.19
N VAL A 27 -21.81 -0.58 -28.92
CA VAL A 27 -23.24 -0.89 -28.77
C VAL A 27 -23.92 -1.03 -30.13
N TYR A 28 -23.52 -0.25 -31.14
CA TYR A 28 -24.22 -0.18 -32.42
C TYR A 28 -23.52 -0.93 -33.54
N GLU A 29 -22.19 -1.05 -33.48
CA GLU A 29 -21.35 -1.52 -34.59
C GLU A 29 -20.69 -2.89 -34.32
N HIS A 30 -20.77 -3.42 -33.09
CA HIS A 30 -20.17 -4.70 -32.75
C HIS A 30 -21.17 -5.87 -32.76
N ALA A 31 -20.71 -7.05 -32.34
CA ALA A 31 -21.39 -8.32 -32.54
C ALA A 31 -22.82 -8.36 -31.96
N ASP A 32 -23.04 -7.81 -30.76
CA ASP A 32 -24.36 -7.79 -30.14
C ASP A 32 -25.23 -6.64 -30.68
N GLN A 33 -26.44 -6.96 -31.13
CA GLN A 33 -27.41 -6.02 -31.70
C GLN A 33 -28.73 -5.96 -30.89
N SER A 34 -28.70 -6.41 -29.63
CA SER A 34 -29.86 -6.47 -28.74
C SER A 34 -30.53 -5.10 -28.52
N TRP A 35 -29.75 -4.02 -28.61
CA TRP A 35 -30.22 -2.63 -28.48
C TRP A 35 -31.42 -2.31 -29.40
N ARG A 36 -31.49 -2.97 -30.57
CA ARG A 36 -32.55 -2.75 -31.57
C ARG A 36 -33.94 -3.09 -31.01
N ALA A 37 -34.02 -4.11 -30.17
CA ALA A 37 -35.27 -4.57 -29.56
C ALA A 37 -35.60 -3.86 -28.24
N ARG A 38 -34.62 -3.20 -27.61
CA ARG A 38 -34.83 -2.51 -26.33
C ARG A 38 -35.72 -1.26 -26.46
N PRO A 39 -36.56 -0.94 -25.45
CA PRO A 39 -37.28 0.32 -25.39
C PRO A 39 -36.35 1.52 -25.53
N LYS A 40 -36.80 2.59 -26.21
CA LYS A 40 -35.99 3.80 -26.44
C LYS A 40 -35.64 4.52 -25.14
N VAL A 41 -36.60 4.63 -24.23
CA VAL A 41 -36.48 5.36 -22.96
C VAL A 41 -36.87 4.40 -21.84
N ILE A 42 -36.15 4.47 -20.72
CA ILE A 42 -36.48 3.72 -19.51
C ILE A 42 -37.88 4.09 -18.98
N SER A 43 -38.63 3.14 -18.43
CA SER A 43 -39.98 3.38 -17.85
C SER A 43 -39.90 3.83 -16.38
N PRO A 44 -40.92 4.52 -15.82
CA PRO A 44 -40.96 4.86 -14.39
C PRO A 44 -40.91 3.62 -13.49
N GLU A 45 -41.52 2.53 -13.95
CA GLU A 45 -41.56 1.26 -13.25
C GLU A 45 -40.16 0.65 -13.11
N VAL A 46 -39.40 0.59 -14.20
CA VAL A 46 -38.01 0.11 -14.18
C VAL A 46 -37.16 0.96 -13.24
N ILE A 47 -37.30 2.30 -13.28
CA ILE A 47 -36.57 3.21 -12.38
C ILE A 47 -36.84 2.85 -10.91
N SER A 48 -38.11 2.78 -10.52
CA SER A 48 -38.51 2.55 -9.13
C SER A 48 -38.09 1.16 -8.64
N HIS A 49 -38.29 0.11 -9.45
CA HIS A 49 -37.81 -1.24 -9.13
C HIS A 49 -36.28 -1.29 -9.00
N THR A 50 -35.54 -0.67 -9.92
CA THR A 50 -34.07 -0.65 -9.84
C THR A 50 -33.58 0.03 -8.55
N ALA A 51 -34.16 1.18 -8.21
CA ALA A 51 -33.82 1.91 -6.99
C ALA A 51 -34.13 1.07 -5.73
N SER A 52 -35.27 0.38 -5.68
CA SER A 52 -35.61 -0.54 -4.58
C SER A 52 -34.62 -1.70 -4.46
N ARG A 53 -34.30 -2.37 -5.57
CA ARG A 53 -33.34 -3.50 -5.59
C ARG A 53 -31.94 -3.07 -5.15
N LEU A 54 -31.48 -1.89 -5.56
CA LEU A 54 -30.19 -1.36 -5.12
C LEU A 54 -30.21 -1.03 -3.62
N ALA A 55 -31.30 -0.47 -3.10
CA ALA A 55 -31.43 -0.15 -1.67
C ALA A 55 -31.52 -1.41 -0.78
N GLU A 56 -32.21 -2.46 -1.25
CA GLU A 56 -32.19 -3.80 -0.64
C GLU A 56 -30.75 -4.33 -0.56
N HIS A 57 -30.08 -4.38 -1.71
CA HIS A 57 -28.69 -4.84 -1.83
C HIS A 57 -27.70 -4.07 -0.96
N ALA A 58 -27.78 -2.74 -0.96
CA ALA A 58 -26.90 -1.88 -0.17
C ALA A 58 -27.08 -2.10 1.34
N ARG A 59 -28.32 -2.32 1.79
CA ARG A 59 -28.62 -2.60 3.20
C ARG A 59 -28.08 -3.98 3.61
N ASP A 60 -28.34 -5.01 2.82
CA ASP A 60 -27.99 -6.39 3.14
C ASP A 60 -26.48 -6.60 3.23
N HIS A 61 -25.71 -5.83 2.43
CA HIS A 61 -24.24 -5.85 2.44
C HIS A 61 -23.61 -4.70 3.24
N ALA A 62 -24.41 -3.90 3.95
CA ALA A 62 -23.97 -2.72 4.71
C ALA A 62 -23.00 -1.82 3.93
N LEU A 63 -23.33 -1.54 2.67
CA LEU A 63 -22.48 -0.74 1.78
C LEU A 63 -22.46 0.72 2.27
N PRO A 64 -21.27 1.32 2.49
CA PRO A 64 -21.18 2.72 2.91
C PRO A 64 -21.62 3.68 1.79
N SER A 65 -21.45 3.28 0.53
CA SER A 65 -21.84 4.05 -0.63
C SER A 65 -22.11 3.16 -1.85
N VAL A 66 -22.89 3.70 -2.79
CA VAL A 66 -23.16 3.11 -4.10
C VAL A 66 -23.06 4.17 -5.20
N THR A 67 -22.59 3.76 -6.38
CA THR A 67 -22.47 4.63 -7.55
C THR A 67 -23.49 4.24 -8.60
N VAL A 68 -24.23 5.22 -9.12
CA VAL A 68 -25.21 5.04 -10.20
C VAL A 68 -24.75 5.89 -11.40
N ILE A 69 -24.32 5.22 -12.46
CA ILE A 69 -23.88 5.87 -13.70
C ILE A 69 -25.05 5.85 -14.70
N LEU A 70 -25.63 7.03 -14.91
CA LEU A 70 -26.61 7.26 -15.96
C LEU A 70 -25.88 7.17 -17.31
N HIS A 71 -26.26 6.17 -18.08
CA HIS A 71 -25.70 5.90 -19.39
C HIS A 71 -26.84 5.66 -20.37
N GLY A 72 -26.49 5.47 -21.63
CA GLY A 72 -27.40 5.09 -22.68
C GLY A 72 -26.68 5.14 -24.00
N GLY A 73 -27.40 5.04 -25.12
CA GLY A 73 -26.88 5.55 -26.37
C GLY A 73 -26.39 6.98 -26.19
N GLU A 74 -27.35 7.89 -25.97
CA GLU A 74 -27.11 9.21 -25.40
C GLU A 74 -28.13 9.46 -24.28
N PRO A 75 -27.72 9.49 -22.99
CA PRO A 75 -28.66 9.58 -21.87
C PRO A 75 -29.44 10.89 -21.80
N LEU A 76 -28.90 12.00 -22.29
CA LEU A 76 -29.60 13.29 -22.28
C LEU A 76 -30.84 13.28 -23.21
N LEU A 77 -30.94 12.36 -24.16
CA LEU A 77 -32.16 12.20 -24.97
C LEU A 77 -33.37 11.70 -24.17
N ALA A 78 -33.18 11.17 -22.94
CA ALA A 78 -34.29 10.82 -22.05
C ALA A 78 -35.10 12.05 -21.60
N GLY A 79 -34.51 13.25 -21.67
CA GLY A 79 -35.14 14.50 -21.26
C GLY A 79 -35.04 14.76 -19.75
N PRO A 80 -35.06 16.03 -19.32
CA PRO A 80 -34.79 16.42 -17.93
C PRO A 80 -35.86 15.92 -16.96
N ALA A 81 -37.13 15.81 -17.38
CA ALA A 81 -38.19 15.26 -16.54
C ALA A 81 -37.94 13.78 -16.19
N ARG A 82 -37.40 13.01 -17.13
CA ARG A 82 -37.06 11.60 -16.90
C ARG A 82 -35.84 11.46 -16.00
N LEU A 83 -34.80 12.26 -16.24
CA LEU A 83 -33.59 12.23 -15.41
C LEU A 83 -33.87 12.70 -13.98
N ARG A 84 -34.75 13.70 -13.79
CA ARG A 84 -35.24 14.10 -12.47
C ARG A 84 -35.89 12.94 -11.74
N LEU A 85 -36.82 12.24 -12.38
CA LEU A 85 -37.47 11.07 -11.80
C LEU A 85 -36.46 10.00 -11.35
N VAL A 86 -35.41 9.77 -12.16
CA VAL A 86 -34.31 8.86 -11.75
C VAL A 86 -33.63 9.37 -10.49
N CYS A 87 -33.20 10.63 -10.46
CA CYS A 87 -32.48 11.19 -9.30
C CYS A 87 -33.35 11.16 -8.03
N GLU A 88 -34.63 11.52 -8.12
CA GLU A 88 -35.58 11.49 -7.01
C GLU A 88 -35.77 10.08 -6.46
N GLU A 89 -36.01 9.08 -7.33
CA GLU A 89 -36.25 7.70 -6.91
C GLU A 89 -35.03 7.07 -6.24
N PHE A 90 -33.83 7.25 -6.79
CA PHE A 90 -32.61 6.73 -6.18
C PHE A 90 -32.26 7.45 -4.87
N SER A 91 -32.37 8.78 -4.83
CA SER A 91 -32.11 9.56 -3.61
C SER A 91 -33.06 9.17 -2.48
N ARG A 92 -34.35 9.00 -2.80
CA ARG A 92 -35.37 8.55 -1.85
C ARG A 92 -35.12 7.11 -1.39
N ALA A 93 -34.80 6.20 -2.31
CA ALA A 93 -34.61 4.79 -1.98
C ALA A 93 -33.39 4.53 -1.11
N LEU A 94 -32.30 5.27 -1.29
CA LEU A 94 -31.02 5.07 -0.58
C LEU A 94 -30.86 5.95 0.68
N SER A 95 -31.80 6.87 0.93
CA SER A 95 -31.78 7.75 2.10
C SER A 95 -31.69 6.94 3.40
N GLY A 96 -30.68 7.25 4.22
CA GLY A 96 -30.43 6.55 5.49
C GLY A 96 -29.86 5.12 5.35
N ILE A 97 -29.52 4.67 4.14
CA ILE A 97 -28.97 3.33 3.88
C ILE A 97 -27.52 3.40 3.42
N ALA A 98 -27.24 4.18 2.37
CA ALA A 98 -25.89 4.33 1.80
C ALA A 98 -25.74 5.70 1.14
N ALA A 99 -24.52 6.23 1.07
CA ALA A 99 -24.24 7.44 0.30
C ALA A 99 -24.41 7.16 -1.20
N LEU A 100 -25.14 8.02 -1.91
CA LEU A 100 -25.40 7.90 -3.34
C LEU A 100 -24.48 8.83 -4.14
N ASP A 101 -23.67 8.26 -5.04
CA ASP A 101 -22.86 8.98 -6.01
C ASP A 101 -23.49 8.87 -7.41
N LEU A 102 -24.12 9.95 -7.88
CA LEU A 102 -24.73 10.02 -9.20
C LEU A 102 -23.76 10.56 -10.23
N ARG A 103 -23.65 9.87 -11.36
CA ARG A 103 -22.79 10.26 -12.48
C ARG A 103 -23.54 10.10 -13.79
N ILE A 104 -23.16 10.86 -14.82
CA ILE A 104 -23.68 10.71 -16.18
C ILE A 104 -22.54 10.77 -17.18
N HIS A 105 -22.54 9.86 -18.16
CA HIS A 105 -21.61 9.88 -19.30
C HIS A 105 -22.39 10.24 -20.57
N THR A 106 -22.04 11.36 -21.20
CA THR A 106 -22.75 11.91 -22.37
C THR A 106 -21.78 12.30 -23.49
N ASN A 107 -22.27 12.35 -24.73
CA ASN A 107 -21.58 12.97 -25.85
C ASN A 107 -21.61 14.51 -25.78
N GLY A 108 -22.39 15.09 -24.86
CA GLY A 108 -22.45 16.52 -24.58
C GLY A 108 -23.37 17.35 -25.50
N LEU A 109 -23.90 16.79 -26.60
CA LEU A 109 -24.60 17.57 -27.62
C LEU A 109 -25.88 18.25 -27.12
N GLN A 110 -26.58 17.60 -26.19
CA GLN A 110 -27.82 18.09 -25.60
C GLN A 110 -27.60 18.86 -24.29
N LEU A 111 -26.35 18.97 -23.83
CA LEU A 111 -26.05 19.60 -22.55
C LEU A 111 -26.38 21.09 -22.59
N SER A 112 -27.11 21.54 -21.59
CA SER A 112 -27.57 22.93 -21.47
C SER A 112 -27.73 23.28 -19.99
N THR A 113 -27.90 24.57 -19.68
CA THR A 113 -28.13 25.04 -18.30
C THR A 113 -29.31 24.32 -17.65
N ARG A 114 -30.38 24.03 -18.39
CA ARG A 114 -31.52 23.24 -17.88
C ARG A 114 -31.14 21.86 -17.33
N TYR A 115 -30.17 21.19 -17.93
CA TYR A 115 -29.65 19.93 -17.40
C TYR A 115 -28.69 20.17 -16.25
N LEU A 116 -27.82 21.18 -16.35
CA LEU A 116 -26.84 21.47 -15.31
C LEU A 116 -27.51 21.94 -14.01
N ASP A 117 -28.59 22.72 -14.07
CA ASP A 117 -29.37 23.12 -12.89
C ASP A 117 -30.00 21.90 -12.21
N LEU A 118 -30.48 20.93 -13.00
CA LEU A 118 -30.97 19.65 -12.47
C LEU A 118 -29.82 18.84 -11.84
N PHE A 119 -28.66 18.80 -12.49
CA PHE A 119 -27.52 18.05 -11.98
C PHE A 119 -26.91 18.68 -10.73
N ASP A 120 -26.92 20.00 -10.62
CA ASP A 120 -26.56 20.74 -9.40
C ASP A 120 -27.48 20.37 -8.23
N GLU A 121 -28.80 20.38 -8.46
CA GLU A 121 -29.79 20.02 -7.44
C GLU A 121 -29.57 18.62 -6.82
N PHE A 122 -29.13 17.64 -7.61
CA PHE A 122 -28.93 16.25 -7.18
C PHE A 122 -27.46 15.84 -7.06
N GLY A 123 -26.50 16.75 -7.29
CA GLY A 123 -25.07 16.45 -7.30
C GLY A 123 -24.61 15.45 -8.38
N VAL A 124 -25.25 15.44 -9.56
CA VAL A 124 -24.89 14.54 -10.66
C VAL A 124 -23.62 15.02 -11.36
N ARG A 125 -22.55 14.23 -11.29
CA ARG A 125 -21.28 14.57 -11.96
C ARG A 125 -21.27 14.15 -13.43
N VAL A 126 -20.74 14.99 -14.31
CA VAL A 126 -20.84 14.87 -15.77
C VAL A 126 -19.49 14.53 -16.39
N GLY A 127 -19.39 13.35 -17.00
CA GLY A 127 -18.30 12.94 -17.87
C GLY A 127 -18.65 13.17 -19.35
N ILE A 128 -17.76 13.83 -20.09
CA ILE A 128 -17.95 14.12 -21.52
C ILE A 128 -17.07 13.22 -22.36
N SER A 129 -17.66 12.61 -23.39
CA SER A 129 -16.89 11.85 -24.37
C SER A 129 -16.29 12.78 -25.43
N LEU A 130 -14.96 12.82 -25.53
CA LEU A 130 -14.21 13.65 -26.48
C LEU A 130 -12.86 12.98 -26.77
N ASP A 131 -12.56 12.75 -28.05
CA ASP A 131 -11.37 11.97 -28.45
C ASP A 131 -10.13 12.82 -28.80
N GLY A 132 -10.14 14.11 -28.45
CA GLY A 132 -9.02 15.03 -28.68
C GLY A 132 -9.44 16.28 -29.45
N ASP A 133 -8.56 16.73 -30.34
CA ASP A 133 -8.84 17.85 -31.23
C ASP A 133 -9.91 17.49 -32.27
N ARG A 134 -10.28 18.47 -33.11
CA ARG A 134 -11.31 18.26 -34.14
C ARG A 134 -10.93 17.13 -35.10
N ALA A 135 -9.66 17.03 -35.48
CA ALA A 135 -9.21 15.99 -36.39
C ALA A 135 -9.42 14.60 -35.78
N ALA A 136 -9.01 14.39 -34.53
CA ALA A 136 -9.20 13.15 -33.81
C ALA A 136 -10.68 12.82 -33.58
N ASN A 137 -11.46 13.77 -33.05
CA ASN A 137 -12.87 13.59 -32.76
C ASN A 137 -13.69 13.27 -34.02
N ASP A 138 -13.47 14.03 -35.10
CA ASP A 138 -14.21 13.87 -36.35
C ASP A 138 -13.80 12.60 -37.11
N ARG A 139 -12.80 11.81 -36.70
CA ARG A 139 -12.59 10.49 -37.34
C ARG A 139 -13.75 9.53 -37.09
N HIS A 140 -14.38 9.66 -35.93
CA HIS A 140 -15.35 8.69 -35.46
C HIS A 140 -16.66 9.32 -34.98
N ARG A 141 -16.61 10.42 -34.23
CA ARG A 141 -17.79 11.02 -33.57
C ARG A 141 -18.52 11.98 -34.48
N ARG A 142 -19.18 11.46 -35.51
CA ARG A 142 -19.96 12.26 -36.47
C ARG A 142 -21.46 12.04 -36.33
N PHE A 143 -22.22 13.04 -36.78
CA PHE A 143 -23.64 12.83 -37.07
C PHE A 143 -23.79 11.81 -38.20
N ALA A 144 -24.98 11.20 -38.31
CA ALA A 144 -25.28 10.22 -39.37
C ALA A 144 -25.12 10.80 -40.79
N ASP A 145 -25.21 12.12 -40.96
CA ASP A 145 -24.98 12.83 -42.23
C ASP A 145 -23.51 13.25 -42.46
N GLY A 146 -22.60 12.83 -41.57
CA GLY A 146 -21.17 13.10 -41.67
C GLY A 146 -20.73 14.46 -41.12
N ARG A 147 -21.64 15.29 -40.60
CA ARG A 147 -21.26 16.56 -39.97
C ARG A 147 -20.45 16.35 -38.68
N THR A 148 -19.58 17.31 -38.40
CA THR A 148 -18.77 17.37 -37.17
C THR A 148 -19.66 17.56 -35.93
N SER A 149 -19.32 16.87 -34.85
CA SER A 149 -19.90 17.08 -33.51
C SER A 149 -19.06 18.00 -32.64
N HIS A 150 -17.76 18.13 -32.94
CA HIS A 150 -16.75 18.71 -32.07
C HIS A 150 -17.09 20.11 -31.52
N PRO A 151 -17.57 21.09 -32.32
CA PRO A 151 -17.90 22.41 -31.79
C PRO A 151 -19.00 22.40 -30.71
N LEU A 152 -19.95 21.46 -30.81
CA LEU A 152 -21.03 21.32 -29.84
C LEU A 152 -20.53 20.69 -28.54
N VAL A 153 -19.63 19.70 -28.63
CA VAL A 153 -18.97 19.11 -27.47
C VAL A 153 -18.14 20.16 -26.72
N LEU A 154 -17.39 21.00 -27.43
CA LEU A 154 -16.63 22.09 -26.80
C LEU A 154 -17.54 23.12 -26.12
N ALA A 155 -18.71 23.42 -26.68
CA ALA A 155 -19.69 24.28 -26.04
C ALA A 155 -20.22 23.67 -24.73
N ALA A 156 -20.46 22.36 -24.70
CA ALA A 156 -20.86 21.63 -23.49
C ALA A 156 -19.77 21.68 -22.41
N VAL A 157 -18.50 21.47 -22.79
CA VAL A 157 -17.36 21.60 -21.87
C VAL A 157 -17.21 23.03 -21.35
N ALA A 158 -17.41 24.05 -22.21
CA ALA A 158 -17.37 25.45 -21.77
C ALA A 158 -18.45 25.77 -20.73
N LEU A 159 -19.66 25.21 -20.87
CA LEU A 159 -20.70 25.32 -19.84
C LEU A 159 -20.25 24.67 -18.53
N LEU A 160 -19.71 23.45 -18.57
CA LEU A 160 -19.20 22.76 -17.39
C LEU A 160 -18.01 23.47 -16.73
N ARG A 161 -17.20 24.21 -17.48
CA ARG A 161 -16.08 25.00 -16.94
C ARG A 161 -16.51 26.30 -16.28
N SER A 162 -17.73 26.76 -16.54
CA SER A 162 -18.25 28.00 -15.95
C SER A 162 -18.39 27.86 -14.43
N GLU A 163 -18.23 28.97 -13.71
CA GLU A 163 -18.17 28.99 -12.24
C GLU A 163 -19.36 28.30 -11.55
N PRO A 164 -20.63 28.45 -12.01
CA PRO A 164 -21.77 27.77 -11.39
C PRO A 164 -21.70 26.23 -11.45
N TYR A 165 -21.08 25.67 -12.50
CA TYR A 165 -21.17 24.24 -12.80
C TYR A 165 -19.83 23.50 -12.75
N ARG A 166 -18.72 24.19 -12.44
CA ARG A 166 -17.38 23.59 -12.42
C ARG A 166 -17.26 22.38 -11.51
N HIS A 167 -17.99 22.38 -10.39
CA HIS A 167 -17.98 21.28 -9.44
C HIS A 167 -18.70 20.01 -9.96
N LEU A 168 -19.56 20.13 -10.98
CA LEU A 168 -20.22 19.00 -11.65
C LEU A 168 -19.32 18.36 -12.71
N TYR A 169 -18.28 19.04 -13.17
CA TYR A 169 -17.40 18.53 -14.21
C TYR A 169 -16.58 17.34 -13.68
N GLN A 170 -16.84 16.15 -14.21
CA GLN A 170 -16.14 14.94 -13.77
C GLN A 170 -14.83 14.72 -14.52
N GLY A 171 -14.81 15.05 -15.82
CA GLY A 171 -13.67 14.85 -16.70
C GLY A 171 -14.04 14.43 -18.12
N LEU A 172 -13.03 14.02 -18.87
CA LEU A 172 -13.12 13.63 -20.28
C LEU A 172 -12.83 12.14 -20.46
N LEU A 173 -13.62 11.48 -21.30
CA LEU A 173 -13.40 10.10 -21.75
C LEU A 173 -12.99 10.10 -23.22
N CYS A 174 -11.77 9.67 -23.50
CA CYS A 174 -11.15 9.66 -24.82
C CYS A 174 -10.91 8.22 -25.28
N THR A 175 -11.50 7.82 -26.40
CA THR A 175 -11.19 6.54 -27.03
C THR A 175 -9.85 6.65 -27.78
N VAL A 176 -8.94 5.71 -27.57
CA VAL A 176 -7.61 5.74 -28.18
C VAL A 176 -7.70 5.32 -29.65
N ASP A 177 -7.25 6.20 -30.55
CA ASP A 177 -7.00 5.89 -31.95
C ASP A 177 -5.54 6.19 -32.31
N VAL A 178 -4.81 5.13 -32.64
CA VAL A 178 -3.36 5.17 -32.96
C VAL A 178 -3.05 5.90 -34.28
N ALA A 179 -4.06 6.22 -35.09
CA ALA A 179 -3.91 7.06 -36.28
C ALA A 179 -3.83 8.56 -35.95
N ASN A 180 -4.20 8.97 -34.74
CA ASN A 180 -4.09 10.35 -34.28
C ASN A 180 -2.70 10.64 -33.69
N ASP A 181 -2.24 11.89 -33.76
CA ASP A 181 -1.03 12.29 -33.04
C ASP A 181 -1.32 12.33 -31.53
N PRO A 182 -0.66 11.47 -30.71
CA PRO A 182 -0.92 11.39 -29.27
C PRO A 182 -0.71 12.72 -28.54
N VAL A 183 0.27 13.52 -28.97
CA VAL A 183 0.60 14.79 -28.32
C VAL A 183 -0.50 15.83 -28.57
N ALA A 184 -0.94 15.98 -29.83
CA ALA A 184 -2.04 16.88 -30.18
C ALA A 184 -3.35 16.51 -29.46
N VAL A 185 -3.66 15.21 -29.34
CA VAL A 185 -4.81 14.73 -28.57
C VAL A 185 -4.70 15.15 -27.10
N LEU A 186 -3.56 14.88 -26.45
CA LEU A 186 -3.37 15.24 -25.05
C LEU A 186 -3.44 16.75 -24.83
N ASP A 187 -2.77 17.55 -25.66
CA ASP A 187 -2.76 19.01 -25.54
C ASP A 187 -4.18 19.60 -25.67
N ALA A 188 -4.95 19.13 -26.65
CA ALA A 188 -6.34 19.57 -26.83
C ALA A 188 -7.24 19.21 -25.63
N LEU A 189 -7.03 18.04 -25.02
CA LEU A 189 -7.80 17.64 -23.83
C LEU A 189 -7.38 18.44 -22.59
N VAL A 190 -6.08 18.72 -22.42
CA VAL A 190 -5.56 19.48 -21.26
C VAL A 190 -5.97 20.95 -21.30
N GLU A 191 -6.05 21.57 -22.49
CA GLU A 191 -6.51 22.96 -22.68
C GLU A 191 -7.94 23.20 -22.13
N LEU A 192 -8.73 22.12 -22.05
CA LEU A 192 -10.08 22.15 -21.50
C LEU A 192 -10.13 22.10 -19.96
N GLU A 193 -8.97 22.09 -19.30
CA GLU A 193 -8.81 22.01 -17.84
C GLU A 193 -9.73 20.96 -17.15
N PRO A 194 -9.82 19.73 -17.67
CA PRO A 194 -10.63 18.70 -17.04
C PRO A 194 -10.10 18.35 -15.65
N PRO A 195 -10.97 17.98 -14.69
CA PRO A 195 -10.52 17.42 -13.42
C PRO A 195 -9.85 16.06 -13.55
N ARG A 196 -10.12 15.33 -14.65
CA ARG A 196 -9.54 14.02 -14.98
C ARG A 196 -9.67 13.74 -16.48
N VAL A 197 -8.70 13.01 -17.04
CA VAL A 197 -8.79 12.40 -18.37
C VAL A 197 -8.74 10.87 -18.24
N ASP A 198 -9.52 10.18 -19.07
CA ASP A 198 -9.52 8.73 -19.16
C ASP A 198 -9.31 8.27 -20.60
N PHE A 199 -8.18 7.60 -20.86
CA PHE A 199 -7.89 7.00 -22.16
C PHE A 199 -8.38 5.55 -22.18
N LEU A 200 -9.35 5.29 -23.05
CA LEU A 200 -10.01 4.01 -23.19
C LEU A 200 -9.48 3.29 -24.44
N LEU A 201 -8.95 2.09 -24.26
CA LEU A 201 -8.67 1.23 -25.41
C LEU A 201 -9.98 0.89 -26.12
N PRO A 202 -10.05 0.96 -27.46
CA PRO A 202 -11.19 0.48 -28.21
C PRO A 202 -11.59 -0.93 -27.79
N HIS A 203 -12.87 -1.24 -27.79
CA HIS A 203 -13.27 -2.63 -27.59
C HIS A 203 -12.86 -3.45 -28.82
N ALA A 204 -12.20 -4.58 -28.56
CA ALA A 204 -11.72 -5.49 -29.57
C ALA A 204 -11.68 -6.91 -28.99
N THR A 205 -11.61 -7.92 -29.84
CA THR A 205 -11.48 -9.33 -29.45
C THR A 205 -10.46 -10.01 -30.34
N TRP A 206 -10.16 -11.29 -30.13
CA TRP A 206 -9.34 -12.03 -31.07
C TRP A 206 -10.04 -12.34 -32.39
N GLU A 207 -11.38 -12.28 -32.43
CA GLU A 207 -12.18 -12.42 -33.66
C GLU A 207 -12.22 -11.12 -34.45
N THR A 208 -12.35 -9.99 -33.75
CA THR A 208 -12.31 -8.64 -34.32
C THR A 208 -11.16 -7.87 -33.68
N PRO A 209 -9.91 -8.07 -34.16
CA PRO A 209 -8.73 -7.46 -33.57
C PRO A 209 -8.71 -5.94 -33.75
N PRO A 210 -8.00 -5.21 -32.88
CA PRO A 210 -7.94 -3.77 -32.96
C PRO A 210 -7.17 -3.31 -34.20
N ALA A 211 -7.52 -2.12 -34.72
CA ALA A 211 -6.85 -1.53 -35.87
C ALA A 211 -5.38 -1.20 -35.55
N ARG A 212 -4.46 -1.63 -36.42
CA ARG A 212 -3.03 -1.37 -36.32
C ARG A 212 -2.51 -0.93 -37.69
N PRO A 213 -2.52 0.38 -38.02
CA PRO A 213 -2.18 0.86 -39.35
C PRO A 213 -0.78 0.44 -39.84
N ASP A 214 0.19 0.34 -38.93
CA ASP A 214 1.56 -0.11 -39.22
C ASP A 214 1.79 -1.60 -38.92
N GLY A 215 0.75 -2.33 -38.52
CA GLY A 215 0.80 -3.75 -38.15
C GLY A 215 1.57 -4.05 -36.86
N ALA A 216 2.06 -3.05 -36.15
CA ALA A 216 2.91 -3.27 -34.99
C ALA A 216 2.10 -3.78 -33.78
N PRO A 217 2.54 -4.87 -33.12
CA PRO A 217 1.80 -5.49 -32.02
C PRO A 217 1.77 -4.63 -30.74
N ASP A 218 2.58 -3.56 -30.68
CA ASP A 218 2.72 -2.62 -29.57
C ASP A 218 2.24 -1.18 -29.93
N ALA A 219 1.51 -1.01 -31.04
CA ALA A 219 1.09 0.29 -31.54
C ALA A 219 0.35 1.17 -30.50
N TYR A 220 -0.54 0.57 -29.69
CA TYR A 220 -1.27 1.29 -28.66
C TYR A 220 -0.36 1.64 -27.47
N ALA A 221 0.58 0.77 -27.11
CA ALA A 221 1.57 1.08 -26.09
C ALA A 221 2.47 2.24 -26.52
N ARG A 222 3.01 2.22 -27.74
CA ARG A 222 3.85 3.31 -28.26
C ARG A 222 3.09 4.63 -28.28
N TRP A 223 1.81 4.62 -28.63
CA TRP A 223 0.96 5.80 -28.59
C TRP A 223 0.76 6.32 -27.15
N LEU A 224 0.36 5.45 -26.22
CA LEU A 224 0.13 5.80 -24.82
C LEU A 224 1.40 6.23 -24.09
N LEU A 225 2.55 5.63 -24.40
CA LEU A 225 3.84 6.03 -23.82
C LEU A 225 4.27 7.41 -24.31
N ARG A 226 3.97 7.80 -25.56
CA ARG A 226 4.19 9.18 -26.03
C ARG A 226 3.32 10.18 -25.25
N ILE A 227 2.06 9.82 -24.94
CA ILE A 227 1.21 10.62 -24.06
C ILE A 227 1.81 10.70 -22.66
N PHE A 228 2.22 9.57 -22.08
CA PHE A 228 2.82 9.53 -20.75
C PHE A 228 4.05 10.43 -20.65
N ASP A 229 4.96 10.36 -21.62
CA ASP A 229 6.19 11.17 -21.67
C ASP A 229 5.89 12.66 -21.78
N HIS A 230 4.85 13.04 -22.53
CA HIS A 230 4.45 14.44 -22.66
C HIS A 230 3.73 14.93 -21.40
N TRP A 231 2.80 14.15 -20.87
CA TRP A 231 2.06 14.42 -19.63
C TRP A 231 3.00 14.59 -18.43
N ASP A 232 3.99 13.72 -18.27
CA ASP A 232 4.97 13.80 -17.18
C ASP A 232 5.87 15.04 -17.34
N ARG A 233 6.30 15.37 -18.57
CA ARG A 233 7.10 16.56 -18.87
C ARG A 233 6.36 17.87 -18.55
N LEU A 234 5.05 17.91 -18.74
CA LEU A 234 4.19 19.04 -18.38
C LEU A 234 3.94 19.14 -16.85
N GLY A 235 4.55 18.27 -16.04
CA GLY A 235 4.32 18.25 -14.60
C GLY A 235 2.99 17.62 -14.19
N ARG A 236 2.42 16.75 -15.05
CA ARG A 236 1.15 16.03 -14.82
C ARG A 236 -0.03 16.98 -14.56
N PRO A 237 -0.36 17.87 -15.50
CA PRO A 237 -1.30 18.98 -15.29
C PRO A 237 -2.73 18.54 -14.96
N VAL A 238 -3.08 17.29 -15.30
CA VAL A 238 -4.36 16.65 -14.99
C VAL A 238 -4.16 15.19 -14.60
N PRO A 239 -4.90 14.63 -13.63
CA PRO A 239 -4.97 13.19 -13.41
C PRO A 239 -5.39 12.39 -14.67
N VAL A 240 -4.60 11.39 -15.04
CA VAL A 240 -4.94 10.44 -16.12
C VAL A 240 -5.20 9.07 -15.52
N ARG A 241 -6.45 8.62 -15.49
CA ARG A 241 -6.90 7.43 -14.72
C ARG A 241 -6.12 6.16 -15.06
N LEU A 242 -5.82 5.95 -16.36
CA LEU A 242 -5.03 4.82 -16.83
C LEU A 242 -3.62 4.82 -16.20
N PHE A 243 -2.94 5.97 -16.22
CA PHE A 243 -1.58 6.10 -15.67
C PHE A 243 -1.57 6.06 -14.15
N GLU A 244 -2.57 6.66 -13.49
CA GLU A 244 -2.73 6.52 -12.03
C GLU A 244 -2.89 5.06 -11.62
N SER A 245 -3.67 4.27 -12.37
CA SER A 245 -3.84 2.84 -12.11
C SER A 245 -2.52 2.06 -12.27
N LEU A 246 -1.74 2.38 -13.31
CA LEU A 246 -0.42 1.77 -13.51
C LEU A 246 0.55 2.14 -12.39
N LEU A 247 0.65 3.41 -12.02
CA LEU A 247 1.53 3.86 -10.94
C LEU A 247 1.14 3.27 -9.59
N SER A 248 -0.17 3.23 -9.28
CA SER A 248 -0.70 2.62 -8.06
C SER A 248 -0.33 1.13 -8.00
N THR A 249 -0.61 0.37 -9.06
CA THR A 249 -0.29 -1.06 -9.10
C THR A 249 1.22 -1.32 -9.04
N LEU A 250 2.06 -0.51 -9.70
CA LEU A 250 3.52 -0.63 -9.60
C LEU A 250 4.05 -0.44 -8.16
N ARG A 251 3.36 0.35 -7.33
CA ARG A 251 3.67 0.55 -5.91
C ARG A 251 3.06 -0.50 -4.97
N GLY A 252 2.23 -1.41 -5.48
CA GLY A 252 1.53 -2.41 -4.65
C GLY A 252 0.07 -2.09 -4.34
N GLY A 253 -0.40 -0.90 -4.74
CA GLY A 253 -1.78 -0.45 -4.57
C GLY A 253 -2.77 -1.07 -5.59
N PRO A 254 -4.07 -0.77 -5.46
CA PRO A 254 -5.11 -1.25 -6.36
C PRO A 254 -5.12 -0.52 -7.71
N SER A 255 -5.77 -1.10 -8.71
CA SER A 255 -6.13 -0.41 -9.96
C SER A 255 -7.37 0.48 -9.75
N LEU A 256 -7.48 1.58 -10.51
CA LEU A 256 -8.64 2.49 -10.52
C LEU A 256 -9.57 2.24 -11.72
N THR A 257 -9.38 1.11 -12.42
CA THR A 257 -10.15 0.70 -13.59
C THR A 257 -10.24 -0.82 -13.67
N GLU A 258 -11.34 -1.36 -14.21
CA GLU A 258 -11.47 -2.79 -14.49
C GLU A 258 -10.62 -3.25 -15.68
N SER A 259 -10.11 -2.33 -16.50
CA SER A 259 -9.27 -2.64 -17.66
C SER A 259 -7.85 -3.08 -17.27
N LEU A 260 -7.43 -2.83 -16.03
CA LEU A 260 -6.11 -3.11 -15.48
C LEU A 260 -6.22 -3.71 -14.07
N GLY A 261 -5.20 -4.43 -13.65
CA GLY A 261 -5.13 -5.05 -12.33
C GLY A 261 -6.02 -6.27 -12.14
N LEU A 262 -5.86 -6.92 -10.98
CA LEU A 262 -6.55 -8.18 -10.64
C LEU A 262 -7.74 -7.98 -9.70
N ALA A 263 -8.14 -6.73 -9.45
CA ALA A 263 -9.27 -6.42 -8.59
C ALA A 263 -10.56 -6.97 -9.21
N PRO A 264 -11.48 -7.52 -8.40
CA PRO A 264 -12.74 -8.03 -8.89
C PRO A 264 -13.64 -6.90 -9.40
N THR A 265 -14.39 -7.14 -10.47
CA THR A 265 -15.44 -6.20 -10.92
C THR A 265 -16.69 -6.30 -10.03
N ASP A 266 -17.18 -5.16 -9.55
CA ASP A 266 -18.39 -5.00 -8.72
C ASP A 266 -19.47 -4.14 -9.40
N LEU A 267 -19.58 -4.29 -10.73
CA LEU A 267 -20.53 -3.58 -11.62
C LEU A 267 -21.59 -4.52 -12.23
N VAL A 268 -22.82 -4.02 -12.31
CA VAL A 268 -23.96 -4.59 -13.07
C VAL A 268 -24.60 -3.54 -13.98
N VAL A 269 -25.08 -3.97 -15.15
CA VAL A 269 -25.81 -3.10 -16.09
C VAL A 269 -27.30 -3.32 -15.93
N VAL A 270 -28.07 -2.23 -15.97
CA VAL A 270 -29.53 -2.27 -16.01
C VAL A 270 -29.99 -1.64 -17.33
N GLU A 271 -30.57 -2.45 -18.20
CA GLU A 271 -31.08 -2.02 -19.51
C GLU A 271 -32.39 -1.22 -19.40
N THR A 272 -32.80 -0.55 -20.49
CA THR A 272 -34.00 0.31 -20.50
C THR A 272 -35.32 -0.42 -20.21
N ASP A 273 -35.36 -1.75 -20.37
CA ASP A 273 -36.50 -2.60 -20.01
C ASP A 273 -36.36 -3.27 -18.63
N GLY A 274 -35.31 -2.96 -17.88
CA GLY A 274 -35.05 -3.54 -16.56
C GLY A 274 -34.35 -4.90 -16.61
N THR A 275 -33.90 -5.37 -17.78
CA THR A 275 -32.99 -6.51 -17.86
C THR A 275 -31.70 -6.21 -17.10
N LEU A 276 -31.24 -7.17 -16.31
CA LEU A 276 -29.97 -7.12 -15.62
C LEU A 276 -28.92 -7.83 -16.46
N GLU A 277 -27.89 -7.11 -16.86
CA GLU A 277 -26.81 -7.63 -17.69
C GLU A 277 -25.47 -7.58 -16.94
N GLN A 278 -24.51 -8.34 -17.44
CA GLN A 278 -23.10 -8.19 -17.09
C GLN A 278 -22.59 -6.82 -17.61
N VAL A 279 -21.27 -6.63 -17.63
CA VAL A 279 -20.70 -5.39 -18.18
C VAL A 279 -20.95 -5.26 -19.68
N ASP A 280 -21.32 -4.04 -20.10
CA ASP A 280 -21.70 -3.74 -21.48
C ASP A 280 -20.61 -4.04 -22.51
N SER A 281 -19.34 -3.96 -22.12
CA SER A 281 -18.22 -4.23 -23.02
C SER A 281 -18.33 -5.63 -23.65
N LEU A 282 -18.93 -6.60 -22.94
CA LEU A 282 -19.15 -7.96 -23.44
C LEU A 282 -19.94 -8.02 -24.75
N LYS A 283 -20.75 -7.00 -25.06
CA LYS A 283 -21.46 -6.85 -26.34
C LYS A 283 -20.53 -6.86 -27.57
N SER A 284 -19.23 -6.65 -27.35
CA SER A 284 -18.20 -6.78 -28.38
C SER A 284 -17.79 -8.21 -28.70
N ALA A 285 -18.11 -9.18 -27.84
CA ALA A 285 -17.67 -10.57 -27.98
C ALA A 285 -18.53 -11.35 -28.98
N PHE A 286 -19.83 -11.44 -28.72
CA PHE A 286 -20.82 -12.14 -29.54
C PHE A 286 -22.24 -11.71 -29.13
N GLU A 287 -23.24 -12.04 -29.94
CA GLU A 287 -24.65 -11.76 -29.66
C GLU A 287 -25.10 -12.41 -28.33
N GLY A 288 -25.64 -11.60 -27.41
CA GLY A 288 -26.12 -12.06 -26.10
C GLY A 288 -25.02 -12.28 -25.06
N ALA A 289 -23.77 -11.92 -25.32
CA ALA A 289 -22.65 -12.16 -24.41
C ALA A 289 -22.81 -11.53 -23.01
N ALA A 290 -23.53 -10.39 -22.93
CA ALA A 290 -23.79 -9.70 -21.66
C ALA A 290 -25.00 -10.26 -20.89
N ALA A 291 -25.81 -11.13 -21.51
CA ALA A 291 -27.06 -11.59 -20.91
C ALA A 291 -26.83 -12.41 -19.62
N THR A 292 -27.71 -12.21 -18.64
CA THR A 292 -27.75 -13.02 -17.41
C THR A 292 -29.06 -13.80 -17.25
N GLY A 293 -30.10 -13.41 -18.00
CA GLY A 293 -31.46 -13.94 -17.85
C GLY A 293 -32.26 -13.31 -16.70
N PHE A 294 -31.71 -12.35 -15.97
CA PHE A 294 -32.36 -11.70 -14.83
C PHE A 294 -32.96 -10.34 -15.19
N ASN A 295 -33.88 -9.86 -14.34
CA ASN A 295 -34.53 -8.55 -14.45
C ASN A 295 -34.84 -7.98 -13.06
N VAL A 296 -35.03 -6.67 -12.96
CA VAL A 296 -35.27 -5.95 -11.69
C VAL A 296 -36.62 -6.25 -11.04
N PHE A 297 -37.60 -6.74 -11.79
CA PHE A 297 -38.94 -7.04 -11.29
C PHE A 297 -38.90 -8.31 -10.44
N ASP A 298 -38.29 -9.36 -10.98
CA ASP A 298 -38.36 -10.70 -10.41
C ASP A 298 -37.12 -11.10 -9.59
N HIS A 299 -35.99 -10.38 -9.72
CA HIS A 299 -34.71 -10.82 -9.18
C HIS A 299 -34.00 -9.77 -8.32
N ALA A 300 -33.32 -10.25 -7.28
CA ALA A 300 -32.40 -9.47 -6.46
C ALA A 300 -31.01 -9.36 -7.13
N PHE A 301 -30.28 -8.31 -6.81
CA PHE A 301 -28.90 -8.12 -7.30
C PHE A 301 -27.95 -9.23 -6.86
N ASP A 302 -28.15 -9.83 -5.69
CA ASP A 302 -27.37 -10.98 -5.23
C ASP A 302 -27.47 -12.21 -6.14
N GLN A 303 -28.63 -12.43 -6.77
CA GLN A 303 -28.79 -13.51 -7.74
C GLN A 303 -27.94 -13.26 -8.99
N VAL A 304 -27.85 -11.98 -9.42
CA VAL A 304 -27.01 -11.57 -10.54
C VAL A 304 -25.53 -11.63 -10.17
N ALA A 305 -25.15 -11.23 -8.96
CA ALA A 305 -23.78 -11.34 -8.46
C ALA A 305 -23.32 -12.80 -8.38
N ALA A 306 -24.23 -13.74 -8.15
CA ALA A 306 -23.96 -15.17 -8.17
C ALA A 306 -23.86 -15.77 -9.59
N HIS A 307 -24.26 -15.04 -10.64
CA HIS A 307 -24.25 -15.51 -12.02
C HIS A 307 -22.83 -15.96 -12.44
N PRO A 308 -22.65 -17.13 -13.09
CA PRO A 308 -21.33 -17.64 -13.46
C PRO A 308 -20.49 -16.67 -14.30
N GLY A 309 -21.11 -15.96 -15.24
CA GLY A 309 -20.42 -14.96 -16.06
C GLY A 309 -19.95 -13.73 -15.27
N VAL A 310 -20.73 -13.29 -14.27
CA VAL A 310 -20.31 -12.21 -13.36
C VAL A 310 -19.16 -12.68 -12.49
N ARG A 311 -19.30 -13.86 -11.87
CA ARG A 311 -18.27 -14.44 -11.01
C ARG A 311 -16.97 -14.71 -11.76
N ALA A 312 -17.00 -15.07 -13.04
CA ALA A 312 -15.79 -15.28 -13.85
C ALA A 312 -14.86 -14.06 -13.87
N ARG A 313 -15.42 -12.84 -13.79
CA ARG A 313 -14.67 -11.56 -13.74
C ARG A 313 -14.21 -11.16 -12.35
N GLN A 314 -14.61 -11.92 -11.33
CA GLN A 314 -14.32 -11.67 -9.92
C GLN A 314 -13.28 -12.64 -9.34
N LEU A 315 -12.74 -13.55 -10.16
CA LEU A 315 -11.80 -14.60 -9.73
C LEU A 315 -10.36 -14.10 -9.55
N GLY A 316 -10.07 -12.83 -9.87
CA GLY A 316 -8.72 -12.26 -9.83
C GLY A 316 -7.73 -13.10 -10.63
N LEU A 317 -6.62 -13.52 -9.99
CA LEU A 317 -5.59 -14.34 -10.63
C LEU A 317 -6.10 -15.70 -11.14
N ALA A 318 -7.10 -16.30 -10.49
CA ALA A 318 -7.66 -17.56 -10.94
C ALA A 318 -8.49 -17.42 -12.23
N GLY A 319 -8.95 -16.20 -12.55
CA GLY A 319 -9.78 -15.87 -13.72
C GLY A 319 -9.01 -15.44 -14.97
N VAL A 320 -7.68 -15.43 -14.94
CA VAL A 320 -6.84 -15.14 -16.11
C VAL A 320 -6.23 -16.42 -16.68
N SER A 321 -5.81 -16.41 -17.94
CA SER A 321 -5.21 -17.58 -18.61
C SER A 321 -3.92 -18.07 -17.95
N ASP A 322 -3.52 -19.31 -18.24
CA ASP A 322 -2.25 -19.88 -17.76
C ASP A 322 -1.02 -19.04 -18.13
N SER A 323 -1.03 -18.43 -19.32
CA SER A 323 0.02 -17.51 -19.75
C SER A 323 0.08 -16.29 -18.84
N CYS A 324 -1.07 -15.68 -18.55
CA CYS A 324 -1.16 -14.52 -17.66
C CYS A 324 -0.75 -14.88 -16.23
N ARG A 325 -1.14 -16.05 -15.69
CA ARG A 325 -0.77 -16.47 -14.33
C ARG A 325 0.74 -16.54 -14.09
N ARG A 326 1.53 -16.74 -15.15
CA ARG A 326 3.01 -16.83 -15.11
C ARG A 326 3.70 -15.53 -15.57
N CYS A 327 2.93 -14.50 -15.92
CA CYS A 327 3.46 -13.28 -16.48
C CYS A 327 3.90 -12.30 -15.37
N PRO A 328 5.13 -11.76 -15.38
CA PRO A 328 5.63 -10.86 -14.34
C PRO A 328 4.84 -9.55 -14.20
N VAL A 329 4.09 -9.13 -15.21
CA VAL A 329 3.31 -7.87 -15.19
C VAL A 329 1.83 -8.07 -14.91
N VAL A 330 1.37 -9.32 -14.69
CA VAL A 330 -0.07 -9.64 -14.58
C VAL A 330 -0.76 -8.92 -13.43
N ARG A 331 -0.03 -8.60 -12.35
CA ARG A 331 -0.57 -7.85 -11.22
C ARG A 331 -1.00 -6.44 -11.62
N SER A 332 -0.29 -5.81 -12.56
CA SER A 332 -0.59 -4.48 -13.08
C SER A 332 -1.53 -4.54 -14.28
N CYS A 333 -1.32 -5.46 -15.23
CA CYS A 333 -2.15 -5.52 -16.44
C CYS A 333 -3.48 -6.26 -16.25
N GLY A 334 -3.59 -7.15 -15.27
CA GLY A 334 -4.81 -7.92 -14.99
C GLY A 334 -5.19 -8.96 -16.06
N GLY A 335 -4.35 -9.15 -17.08
CA GLY A 335 -4.74 -9.84 -18.32
C GLY A 335 -5.59 -8.98 -19.26
N GLY A 336 -5.68 -7.66 -19.02
CA GLY A 336 -6.53 -6.72 -19.74
C GLY A 336 -8.02 -6.88 -19.43
N LEU A 337 -8.86 -6.02 -20.01
CA LEU A 337 -10.32 -6.12 -19.87
C LEU A 337 -10.82 -7.51 -20.30
N TYR A 338 -11.74 -8.10 -19.53
CA TYR A 338 -12.20 -9.48 -19.74
C TYR A 338 -12.70 -9.73 -21.18
N THR A 339 -13.50 -8.81 -21.70
CA THR A 339 -14.01 -8.81 -23.08
C THR A 339 -12.90 -8.95 -24.13
N HIS A 340 -11.76 -8.30 -23.91
CA HIS A 340 -10.63 -8.30 -24.86
C HIS A 340 -9.94 -9.65 -25.00
N ARG A 341 -10.31 -10.64 -24.18
CA ARG A 341 -9.76 -12.01 -24.20
C ARG A 341 -10.60 -12.97 -25.04
N TYR A 342 -11.74 -12.54 -25.55
CA TYR A 342 -12.66 -13.41 -26.27
C TYR A 342 -12.05 -13.94 -27.58
N ARG A 343 -12.23 -15.24 -27.82
CA ARG A 343 -11.97 -15.97 -29.08
C ARG A 343 -12.98 -17.13 -29.17
N ASP A 344 -13.52 -17.42 -30.34
CA ASP A 344 -14.57 -18.45 -30.53
C ASP A 344 -14.12 -19.83 -30.06
N ARG A 345 -12.85 -20.18 -30.29
CA ARG A 345 -12.31 -21.52 -30.00
C ARG A 345 -12.32 -21.87 -28.50
N ASN A 346 -12.11 -20.91 -27.62
CA ASN A 346 -11.87 -21.15 -26.18
C ASN A 346 -12.43 -20.06 -25.26
N GLY A 347 -13.36 -19.24 -25.76
CA GLY A 347 -14.02 -18.19 -25.01
C GLY A 347 -13.04 -17.14 -24.47
N PHE A 348 -13.12 -16.86 -23.18
CA PHE A 348 -12.34 -15.80 -22.52
C PHE A 348 -11.02 -16.30 -21.87
N ASP A 349 -10.68 -17.59 -22.02
CA ASP A 349 -9.44 -18.17 -21.47
C ASP A 349 -8.23 -17.90 -22.40
N ASN A 350 -7.98 -16.62 -22.66
CA ASN A 350 -6.85 -16.14 -23.46
C ASN A 350 -6.19 -14.94 -22.77
N PRO A 351 -4.94 -14.61 -23.12
CA PRO A 351 -4.44 -13.26 -22.96
C PRO A 351 -5.33 -12.26 -23.72
N SER A 352 -5.37 -11.01 -23.29
CA SER A 352 -6.03 -9.94 -24.04
C SER A 352 -5.47 -9.81 -25.45
N VAL A 353 -6.29 -9.40 -26.42
CA VAL A 353 -5.83 -9.00 -27.77
C VAL A 353 -4.86 -7.81 -27.74
N TYR A 354 -4.80 -7.09 -26.61
CA TYR A 354 -3.82 -6.04 -26.32
C TYR A 354 -2.65 -6.55 -25.45
N CYS A 355 -2.40 -7.87 -25.34
CA CYS A 355 -1.41 -8.41 -24.40
C CYS A 355 0.00 -7.81 -24.59
N THR A 356 0.46 -7.67 -25.83
CA THR A 356 1.76 -7.04 -26.11
C THR A 356 1.75 -5.58 -25.70
N ASP A 357 0.73 -4.81 -26.09
CA ASP A 357 0.62 -3.41 -25.72
C ASP A 357 0.60 -3.21 -24.19
N LEU A 358 -0.21 -3.98 -23.48
CA LEU A 358 -0.34 -3.87 -22.03
C LEU A 358 0.99 -4.17 -21.31
N ARG A 359 1.75 -5.15 -21.81
CA ARG A 359 3.08 -5.45 -21.27
C ARG A 359 4.05 -4.30 -21.53
N GLU A 360 4.18 -3.86 -22.77
CA GLU A 360 5.08 -2.75 -23.15
C GLU A 360 4.71 -1.44 -22.44
N LEU A 361 3.41 -1.21 -22.20
CA LEU A 361 2.95 -0.06 -21.42
C LEU A 361 3.35 -0.16 -19.95
N VAL A 362 3.16 -1.32 -19.30
CA VAL A 362 3.57 -1.51 -17.89
C VAL A 362 5.09 -1.40 -17.75
N ASP A 363 5.84 -2.17 -18.55
CA ASP A 363 7.31 -2.17 -18.53
C ASP A 363 7.86 -0.78 -18.90
N GLY A 364 7.23 -0.10 -19.87
CA GLY A 364 7.60 1.23 -20.32
C GLY A 364 7.36 2.32 -19.29
N VAL A 365 6.22 2.30 -18.59
CA VAL A 365 5.93 3.25 -17.49
C VAL A 365 6.86 2.95 -16.30
N GLU A 366 7.03 1.68 -15.93
CA GLU A 366 7.94 1.28 -14.87
C GLU A 366 9.36 1.77 -15.13
N GLY A 367 9.91 1.54 -16.33
CA GLY A 367 11.26 1.98 -16.69
C GLY A 367 11.46 3.50 -16.62
N ARG A 368 10.41 4.28 -16.86
CA ARG A 368 10.44 5.76 -16.77
C ARG A 368 10.38 6.26 -15.33
N THR A 369 9.64 5.57 -14.48
CA THR A 369 9.33 6.06 -13.14
C THR A 369 10.10 5.35 -12.04
N ALA A 370 10.75 4.20 -12.30
CA ALA A 370 11.33 3.33 -11.29
C ALA A 370 12.16 4.06 -10.22
N ARG A 371 13.00 5.02 -10.64
CA ARG A 371 13.82 5.84 -9.72
C ARG A 371 12.97 6.72 -8.80
N ARG A 372 11.89 7.34 -9.30
CA ARG A 372 10.99 8.20 -8.53
C ARG A 372 10.02 7.38 -7.66
N GLU A 373 9.66 6.18 -8.12
CA GLU A 373 8.70 5.31 -7.41
C GLU A 373 9.37 4.38 -6.39
N THR A 374 10.70 4.22 -6.44
CA THR A 374 11.43 3.45 -5.42
C THR A 374 11.39 4.19 -4.09
N ALA A 375 10.98 3.51 -3.03
CA ALA A 375 10.92 4.07 -1.69
C ALA A 375 12.33 4.52 -1.23
N PRO A 376 12.52 5.79 -0.84
CA PRO A 376 13.84 6.32 -0.49
C PRO A 376 14.48 5.62 0.72
N GLN A 377 13.66 5.04 1.61
CA GLN A 377 14.08 4.23 2.76
C GLN A 377 14.95 3.03 2.36
N LEU A 378 14.83 2.54 1.12
CA LEU A 378 15.66 1.44 0.63
C LEU A 378 17.13 1.85 0.53
N SER A 379 17.39 3.02 -0.09
CA SER A 379 18.73 3.52 -0.39
C SER A 379 19.32 4.45 0.67
N ASP A 380 18.48 5.07 1.50
CA ASP A 380 18.88 6.03 2.53
C ASP A 380 18.55 5.50 3.95
N PRO A 381 19.57 5.08 4.72
CA PRO A 381 19.37 4.65 6.11
C PRO A 381 18.80 5.73 7.04
N ALA A 382 19.07 7.02 6.78
CA ALA A 382 18.55 8.11 7.59
C ALA A 382 17.06 8.32 7.32
N GLU A 383 16.63 8.19 6.07
CA GLU A 383 15.20 8.19 5.70
C GLU A 383 14.46 7.00 6.33
N LEU A 384 15.05 5.80 6.30
CA LEU A 384 14.48 4.63 6.98
C LEU A 384 14.34 4.87 8.50
N ALA A 385 15.38 5.42 9.15
CA ALA A 385 15.32 5.75 10.57
C ALA A 385 14.21 6.75 10.88
N ARG A 386 14.10 7.85 10.11
CA ARG A 386 13.05 8.86 10.25
C ARG A 386 11.65 8.27 10.08
N SER A 387 11.43 7.48 9.02
CA SER A 387 10.14 6.83 8.79
C SER A 387 9.76 5.86 9.93
N GLN A 388 10.73 5.17 10.50
CA GLN A 388 10.52 4.25 11.64
C GLN A 388 10.22 4.98 12.94
N GLN A 389 10.81 6.15 13.14
CA GLN A 389 10.55 7.05 14.25
C GLN A 389 9.14 7.67 14.12
N GLU A 390 8.78 8.19 12.94
CA GLU A 390 7.44 8.69 12.63
C GLU A 390 6.37 7.62 12.87
N LEU A 391 6.60 6.39 12.41
CA LEU A 391 5.69 5.27 12.68
C LEU A 391 5.47 5.04 14.18
N THR A 392 6.53 5.13 14.99
CA THR A 392 6.43 4.96 16.45
C THR A 392 5.60 6.09 17.08
N ARG A 393 5.78 7.34 16.62
CA ARG A 393 4.98 8.49 17.06
C ARG A 393 3.51 8.36 16.66
N ILE A 394 3.20 7.93 15.44
CA ILE A 394 1.83 7.71 14.96
C ILE A 394 1.13 6.65 15.82
N LEU A 395 1.80 5.52 16.10
CA LEU A 395 1.25 4.47 16.96
C LEU A 395 1.01 4.96 18.39
N LEU A 396 1.93 5.76 18.93
CA LEU A 396 1.78 6.36 20.26
C LEU A 396 0.64 7.39 20.32
N ALA A 397 0.45 8.20 19.27
CA ALA A 397 -0.67 9.12 19.14
C ALA A 397 -2.02 8.38 19.06
N ARG A 398 -2.09 7.27 18.29
CA ARG A 398 -3.30 6.44 18.26
C ARG A 398 -3.60 5.82 19.62
N LEU A 399 -2.58 5.39 20.37
CA LEU A 399 -2.75 4.88 21.73
C LEU A 399 -3.23 5.97 22.70
N HIS A 400 -2.79 7.22 22.52
CA HIS A 400 -3.26 8.35 23.32
C HIS A 400 -4.77 8.59 23.17
N GLU A 401 -5.34 8.42 21.98
CA GLU A 401 -6.80 8.56 21.76
C GLU A 401 -7.61 7.63 22.68
N ASP A 402 -7.07 6.44 23.01
CA ASP A 402 -7.74 5.46 23.85
C ASP A 402 -7.47 5.72 25.37
N LEU A 403 -6.37 6.38 25.73
CA LEU A 403 -5.88 6.49 27.12
C LEU A 403 -5.88 7.91 27.70
N ALA A 404 -6.27 8.93 26.93
CA ALA A 404 -6.24 10.33 27.35
C ALA A 404 -7.02 10.65 28.64
N ALA A 405 -8.02 9.81 29.00
CA ALA A 405 -8.81 9.98 30.21
C ALA A 405 -8.08 9.57 31.50
N ASP A 406 -7.00 8.77 31.41
CA ASP A 406 -6.20 8.40 32.58
C ASP A 406 -5.35 9.59 33.05
N PRO A 407 -5.44 10.02 34.33
CA PRO A 407 -4.71 11.19 34.81
C PRO A 407 -3.18 11.04 34.74
N GLY A 408 -2.67 9.82 34.95
CA GLY A 408 -1.23 9.53 34.86
C GLY A 408 -0.74 9.63 33.42
N TRP A 409 -1.52 9.11 32.48
CA TRP A 409 -1.27 9.25 31.05
C TRP A 409 -1.27 10.71 30.61
N ALA A 410 -2.31 11.47 30.95
CA ALA A 410 -2.45 12.88 30.58
C ALA A 410 -1.28 13.72 31.09
N HIS A 411 -0.84 13.49 32.34
CA HIS A 411 0.31 14.17 32.90
C HIS A 411 1.62 13.83 32.16
N ALA A 412 1.85 12.54 31.90
CA ALA A 412 3.05 12.11 31.16
C ALA A 412 3.07 12.65 29.72
N TRP A 413 1.91 12.70 29.07
CA TRP A 413 1.76 13.26 27.73
C TRP A 413 2.14 14.74 27.68
N GLU A 414 1.66 15.54 28.64
CA GLU A 414 2.02 16.96 28.73
C GLU A 414 3.51 17.16 29.04
N LEU A 415 4.10 16.28 29.85
CA LEU A 415 5.54 16.32 30.10
C LEU A 415 6.33 16.04 28.82
N LEU A 416 5.96 15.03 28.03
CA LEU A 416 6.61 14.76 26.73
C LEU A 416 6.49 15.96 25.78
N ALA A 417 5.32 16.58 25.70
CA ALA A 417 5.11 17.78 24.88
C ALA A 417 5.96 18.96 25.38
N THR A 418 6.19 19.07 26.69
CA THR A 418 7.07 20.08 27.29
C THR A 418 8.54 19.80 27.00
N VAL A 419 8.98 18.53 27.06
CA VAL A 419 10.33 18.11 26.68
C VAL A 419 10.61 18.45 25.22
N GLU A 420 9.68 18.16 24.31
CA GLU A 420 9.82 18.48 22.87
C GLU A 420 9.95 19.99 22.61
N ARG A 421 9.28 20.82 23.44
CA ARG A 421 9.38 22.29 23.36
C ARG A 421 10.64 22.86 24.03
N ALA A 422 11.45 22.05 24.70
CA ALA A 422 12.62 22.49 25.47
C ALA A 422 13.90 22.68 24.62
N GLY A 423 13.75 22.91 23.30
CA GLY A 423 14.86 23.10 22.37
C GLY A 423 15.52 21.80 21.92
N GLU A 424 16.67 21.92 21.24
CA GLU A 424 17.37 20.80 20.61
C GLU A 424 17.72 19.67 21.59
N ALA A 425 18.18 20.01 22.80
CA ALA A 425 18.49 19.03 23.84
C ALA A 425 17.26 18.21 24.28
N GLY A 426 16.08 18.84 24.32
CA GLY A 426 14.82 18.18 24.65
C GLY A 426 14.34 17.27 23.52
N THR A 427 14.36 17.76 22.28
CA THR A 427 14.01 16.98 21.08
C THR A 427 14.90 15.75 20.92
N ASP A 428 16.23 15.92 21.01
CA ASP A 428 17.19 14.82 20.89
C ASP A 428 17.00 13.76 21.99
N ALA A 429 16.71 14.20 23.21
CA ALA A 429 16.46 13.30 24.33
C ALA A 429 15.16 12.51 24.16
N LEU A 430 14.10 13.17 23.69
CA LEU A 430 12.82 12.54 23.40
C LEU A 430 12.96 11.53 22.26
N ASP A 431 13.58 11.93 21.15
CA ASP A 431 13.89 11.08 20.01
C ASP A 431 14.62 9.82 20.44
N ALA A 432 15.69 9.99 21.23
CA ALA A 432 16.52 8.88 21.61
C ALA A 432 15.83 7.91 22.61
N VAL A 433 14.78 8.34 23.31
CA VAL A 433 13.94 7.48 24.17
C VAL A 433 12.82 6.80 23.37
N LEU A 434 12.20 7.51 22.43
CA LEU A 434 11.16 6.95 21.56
C LEU A 434 11.73 5.95 20.54
N ASP A 435 12.96 6.18 20.06
CA ASP A 435 13.68 5.30 19.15
C ASP A 435 14.23 4.04 19.82
N HIS A 436 14.19 3.98 21.16
CA HIS A 436 14.52 2.75 21.88
C HIS A 436 13.61 1.61 21.40
N PRO A 437 14.15 0.49 20.86
CA PRO A 437 13.33 -0.49 20.14
C PRO A 437 12.19 -1.11 20.95
N PHE A 438 12.33 -1.17 22.27
CA PHE A 438 11.32 -1.71 23.18
C PHE A 438 10.19 -0.73 23.49
N THR A 439 10.33 0.56 23.17
CA THR A 439 9.22 1.53 23.19
C THR A 439 8.13 1.12 22.21
N ARG A 440 8.46 0.84 20.94
CA ARG A 440 7.46 0.34 19.97
C ARG A 440 6.87 -1.01 20.35
N THR A 441 7.67 -1.89 20.94
CA THR A 441 7.17 -3.19 21.43
C THR A 441 6.08 -3.01 22.47
N TRP A 442 6.31 -2.10 23.43
CA TRP A 442 5.31 -1.72 24.43
C TRP A 442 4.07 -1.08 23.80
N VAL A 443 4.23 -0.09 22.92
CA VAL A 443 3.09 0.59 22.26
C VAL A 443 2.20 -0.43 21.54
N LEU A 444 2.79 -1.35 20.78
CA LEU A 444 2.04 -2.41 20.09
C LEU A 444 1.30 -3.34 21.07
N ALA A 445 1.95 -3.74 22.16
CA ALA A 445 1.30 -4.57 23.18
C ALA A 445 0.13 -3.85 23.87
N ALA A 446 0.25 -2.54 24.13
CA ALA A 446 -0.81 -1.73 24.71
C ALA A 446 -1.98 -1.54 23.73
N LEU A 447 -1.70 -1.32 22.43
CA LEU A 447 -2.73 -1.27 21.38
C LEU A 447 -3.44 -2.61 21.20
N ASP A 448 -2.71 -3.73 21.21
CA ASP A 448 -3.29 -5.07 21.13
C ASP A 448 -4.20 -5.32 22.36
N ALA A 449 -3.78 -4.92 23.57
CA ALA A 449 -4.62 -5.01 24.78
C ALA A 449 -5.87 -4.10 24.73
N ALA A 450 -5.77 -2.90 24.16
CA ALA A 450 -6.92 -2.02 23.91
C ALA A 450 -7.95 -2.65 22.97
N ARG A 451 -7.47 -3.27 21.89
CA ARG A 451 -8.32 -3.98 20.92
C ARG A 451 -9.01 -5.20 21.53
N ASP A 452 -8.31 -5.93 22.39
CA ASP A 452 -8.83 -7.14 23.04
C ASP A 452 -9.68 -6.83 24.29
N GLY A 453 -9.79 -5.55 24.69
CA GLY A 453 -10.53 -5.12 25.87
C GLY A 453 -9.86 -5.50 27.21
N THR A 454 -8.56 -5.84 27.19
CA THR A 454 -7.76 -6.24 28.37
C THR A 454 -6.79 -5.15 28.80
N GLN A 455 -7.11 -3.90 28.49
CA GLN A 455 -6.23 -2.76 28.63
C GLN A 455 -6.10 -2.31 30.10
N ASP A 456 -4.85 -2.19 30.58
CA ASP A 456 -4.52 -1.69 31.93
C ASP A 456 -3.94 -0.26 31.80
N ALA A 457 -4.79 0.75 31.97
CA ALA A 457 -4.41 2.16 31.79
C ALA A 457 -3.37 2.65 32.80
N PRO A 458 -3.47 2.32 34.10
CA PRO A 458 -2.43 2.60 35.07
C PRO A 458 -1.06 2.02 34.69
N GLU A 459 -1.00 0.78 34.20
CA GLU A 459 0.24 0.15 33.77
C GLU A 459 0.84 0.83 32.53
N ALA A 460 0.00 1.15 31.54
CA ALA A 460 0.41 1.89 30.35
C ALA A 460 0.93 3.30 30.71
N ALA A 461 0.22 4.02 31.58
CA ALA A 461 0.62 5.32 32.09
C ALA A 461 1.97 5.25 32.84
N ARG A 462 2.20 4.20 33.64
CA ARG A 462 3.49 3.99 34.31
C ARG A 462 4.64 3.93 33.31
N ARG A 463 4.49 3.18 32.22
CA ARG A 463 5.55 3.13 31.19
C ARG A 463 5.74 4.46 30.48
N LEU A 464 4.67 5.22 30.21
CA LEU A 464 4.77 6.55 29.61
C LEU A 464 5.47 7.56 30.53
N THR A 465 5.16 7.57 31.83
CA THR A 465 5.87 8.41 32.81
C THR A 465 7.36 8.08 32.88
N ALA A 466 7.72 6.79 32.82
CA ALA A 466 9.12 6.38 32.79
C ALA A 466 9.87 6.83 31.51
N LEU A 467 9.20 6.81 30.35
CA LEU A 467 9.75 7.37 29.11
C LEU A 467 9.95 8.89 29.22
N ALA A 468 8.96 9.61 29.72
CA ALA A 468 9.04 11.06 29.91
C ALA A 468 10.16 11.45 30.88
N ALA A 469 10.27 10.75 32.01
CA ALA A 469 11.34 10.97 32.97
C ALA A 469 12.73 10.66 32.40
N ALA A 470 12.86 9.57 31.62
CA ALA A 470 14.12 9.28 30.95
C ALA A 470 14.52 10.39 29.97
N ALA A 471 13.56 10.96 29.23
CA ALA A 471 13.82 12.06 28.31
C ALA A 471 14.24 13.35 29.05
N VAL A 472 13.57 13.70 30.17
CA VAL A 472 13.95 14.83 31.03
C VAL A 472 15.40 14.67 31.53
N LEU A 473 15.72 13.53 32.12
CA LEU A 473 17.05 13.27 32.68
C LEU A 473 18.14 13.24 31.61
N ARG A 474 17.84 12.70 30.43
CA ARG A 474 18.78 12.62 29.31
C ARG A 474 19.02 13.97 28.64
N GLY A 475 17.99 14.81 28.55
CA GLY A 475 18.09 16.17 28.01
C GLY A 475 18.73 17.18 28.97
N GLY A 476 19.03 16.77 30.21
CA GLY A 476 19.55 17.70 31.23
C GLY A 476 18.54 18.78 31.60
N LEU A 477 17.23 18.50 31.49
CA LEU A 477 16.19 19.49 31.62
C LEU A 477 15.82 19.72 33.10
N ASP A 478 15.73 20.99 33.49
CA ASP A 478 15.22 21.39 34.80
C ASP A 478 13.68 21.33 34.83
N LEU A 479 13.15 20.10 34.72
CA LEU A 479 11.72 19.80 34.75
C LEU A 479 11.46 18.72 35.80
N PRO A 480 10.41 18.86 36.64
CA PRO A 480 10.04 17.81 37.57
C PRO A 480 9.49 16.60 36.81
N ALA A 481 10.07 15.43 37.01
CA ALA A 481 9.59 14.19 36.42
C ALA A 481 9.10 13.23 37.51
N GLU A 482 7.78 13.09 37.66
CA GLU A 482 7.20 12.08 38.55
C GLU A 482 7.10 10.72 37.86
N VAL A 483 7.55 9.68 38.55
CA VAL A 483 7.42 8.28 38.12
C VAL A 483 6.72 7.46 39.18
N ALA A 484 5.93 6.48 38.73
CA ALA A 484 5.43 5.42 39.61
C ALA A 484 6.37 4.20 39.57
N TYR A 485 6.63 3.61 40.73
CA TYR A 485 7.43 2.40 40.87
C TYR A 485 6.57 1.22 41.32
N ARG A 486 6.93 0.01 40.86
CA ARG A 486 6.31 -1.26 41.26
C ARG A 486 7.41 -2.25 41.62
N ASP A 487 7.12 -3.10 42.60
CA ASP A 487 8.09 -4.04 43.19
C ASP A 487 9.38 -3.38 43.65
N GLY A 488 9.29 -2.12 44.08
CA GLY A 488 10.43 -1.30 44.50
C GLY A 488 11.34 -0.84 43.36
N GLU A 489 10.95 -1.00 42.09
CA GLU A 489 11.81 -0.72 40.93
C GLU A 489 11.18 0.26 39.92
N VAL A 490 12.03 1.09 39.30
CA VAL A 490 11.71 1.91 38.12
C VAL A 490 12.74 1.64 37.04
N TYR A 491 12.30 1.11 35.90
CA TYR A 491 13.14 1.07 34.71
C TYR A 491 12.96 2.37 33.93
N LEU A 492 14.05 3.10 33.73
CA LEU A 492 14.15 4.32 32.93
C LEU A 492 14.75 3.95 31.56
N PRO A 493 13.94 3.93 30.48
CA PRO A 493 14.40 3.53 29.15
C PRO A 493 15.67 4.26 28.73
N THR A 494 16.62 3.53 28.13
CA THR A 494 17.96 4.00 27.74
C THR A 494 18.94 4.35 28.86
N LEU A 495 18.48 4.52 30.11
CA LEU A 495 19.32 4.89 31.25
C LEU A 495 19.66 3.70 32.15
N GLY A 496 18.66 2.97 32.65
CA GLY A 496 18.88 1.89 33.61
C GLY A 496 17.71 1.61 34.54
N LEU A 497 17.95 0.78 35.54
CA LEU A 497 17.00 0.38 36.57
C LEU A 497 17.39 1.02 37.91
N LEU A 498 16.45 1.72 38.53
CA LEU A 498 16.60 2.32 39.85
C LEU A 498 15.75 1.56 40.87
N ARG A 499 16.38 1.15 41.98
CA ARG A 499 15.70 0.51 43.12
C ARG A 499 15.37 1.54 44.19
N LEU A 500 14.07 1.71 44.45
CA LEU A 500 13.53 2.66 45.42
C LEU A 500 12.98 1.99 46.68
N GLY A 501 12.68 0.69 46.63
CA GLY A 501 12.14 -0.04 47.78
C GLY A 501 12.40 -1.54 47.70
N GLU A 502 11.88 -2.27 48.68
CA GLU A 502 11.90 -3.73 48.70
C GLU A 502 10.90 -4.33 47.69
N PRO A 503 11.10 -5.57 47.21
CA PRO A 503 10.14 -6.26 46.36
C PRO A 503 8.72 -6.25 46.95
N GLY A 504 7.71 -6.03 46.12
CA GLY A 504 6.31 -5.88 46.53
C GLY A 504 5.90 -4.47 46.98
N THR A 505 6.81 -3.49 46.98
CA THR A 505 6.47 -2.08 47.27
C THR A 505 6.06 -1.30 46.02
N GLU A 506 5.05 -0.44 46.15
CA GLU A 506 4.59 0.46 45.09
C GLU A 506 4.50 1.90 45.60
N GLY A 507 4.73 2.88 44.74
CA GLY A 507 4.65 4.29 45.13
C GLY A 507 5.03 5.24 44.01
N ARG A 508 5.27 6.51 44.37
CA ARG A 508 5.71 7.57 43.45
C ARG A 508 7.02 8.18 43.92
N ALA A 509 7.83 8.62 42.96
CA ALA A 509 9.06 9.34 43.23
C ALA A 509 9.25 10.46 42.20
N ALA A 510 9.86 11.56 42.63
CA ALA A 510 10.22 12.68 41.76
C ALA A 510 11.70 12.59 41.38
N LEU A 511 11.99 12.63 40.09
CA LEU A 511 13.32 12.59 39.49
C LEU A 511 13.69 13.97 38.95
N HIS A 512 14.95 14.37 39.11
CA HIS A 512 15.49 15.61 38.55
C HIS A 512 17.00 15.50 38.28
N VAL A 513 17.50 16.40 37.44
CA VAL A 513 18.91 16.51 37.06
C VAL A 513 19.69 17.25 38.15
N THR A 514 20.95 16.87 38.37
CA THR A 514 21.90 17.54 39.28
C THR A 514 23.23 17.74 38.56
N ASP A 515 24.11 18.59 39.12
CA ASP A 515 25.43 18.88 38.53
C ASP A 515 26.29 17.61 38.29
N ASP A 516 26.14 16.58 39.13
CA ASP A 516 26.95 15.36 39.10
C ASP A 516 26.16 14.10 38.66
N GLY A 517 24.95 14.24 38.10
CA GLY A 517 24.11 13.11 37.70
C GLY A 517 22.63 13.34 37.96
N TYR A 518 21.97 12.42 38.65
CA TYR A 518 20.53 12.46 38.88
C TYR A 518 20.20 12.35 40.37
N ALA A 519 19.04 12.88 40.76
CA ALA A 519 18.52 12.69 42.11
C ALA A 519 17.07 12.21 42.07
N VAL A 520 16.71 11.39 43.06
CA VAL A 520 15.37 10.89 43.29
C VAL A 520 14.90 11.27 44.68
N ARG A 521 13.64 11.70 44.79
CA ARG A 521 12.97 11.98 46.07
C ARG A 521 11.74 11.07 46.22
N ASP A 522 11.77 10.20 47.23
CA ASP A 522 10.73 9.18 47.50
C ASP A 522 9.80 9.51 48.68
N GLY A 523 9.71 10.80 49.02
CA GLY A 523 8.86 11.33 50.09
C GLY A 523 9.58 11.53 51.43
N ARG A 524 10.61 10.76 51.78
CA ARG A 524 11.35 10.91 53.06
C ARG A 524 12.80 11.31 52.91
N ALA A 525 13.46 11.00 51.80
CA ALA A 525 14.85 11.37 51.57
C ALA A 525 15.12 11.67 50.08
N GLU A 526 16.20 12.41 49.84
CA GLU A 526 16.76 12.60 48.50
C GLU A 526 18.00 11.73 48.33
N HIS A 527 18.14 11.17 47.14
CA HIS A 527 19.15 10.18 46.83
C HIS A 527 19.76 10.44 45.47
N ARG A 528 21.09 10.56 45.40
CA ARG A 528 21.80 10.73 44.13
C ARG A 528 22.06 9.37 43.48
N PHE A 529 21.82 9.27 42.18
CA PHE A 529 22.06 8.08 41.38
C PHE A 529 22.60 8.47 39.98
N GLY A 530 22.97 7.48 39.18
CA GLY A 530 23.52 7.70 37.84
C GLY A 530 25.01 7.37 37.73
N PRO A 531 25.64 7.72 36.59
CA PRO A 531 26.98 7.24 36.22
C PRO A 531 28.09 7.61 37.21
N ALA A 532 28.01 8.78 37.85
CA ALA A 532 29.05 9.29 38.75
C ALA A 532 28.75 9.07 40.24
N ALA A 533 27.54 8.67 40.61
CA ALA A 533 27.09 8.61 42.00
C ALA A 533 27.55 7.34 42.77
N GLY A 534 27.91 6.26 42.05
CA GLY A 534 28.33 5.00 42.68
C GLY A 534 27.25 4.33 43.55
N ASP A 535 25.97 4.65 43.35
CA ASP A 535 24.85 4.14 44.16
C ASP A 535 24.55 2.66 43.86
N ALA A 536 24.56 1.82 44.89
CA ALA A 536 24.23 0.39 44.79
C ALA A 536 22.78 0.12 44.33
N ARG A 537 21.88 1.11 44.44
CA ARG A 537 20.50 1.04 43.96
C ARG A 537 20.38 1.26 42.45
N TRP A 538 21.43 1.76 41.81
CA TRP A 538 21.44 2.08 40.39
C TRP A 538 22.08 0.97 39.56
N GLN A 539 21.35 0.47 38.57
CA GLN A 539 21.86 -0.47 37.59
C GLN A 539 21.80 0.17 36.20
N PRO A 540 22.91 0.71 35.69
CA PRO A 540 22.91 1.37 34.38
C PRO A 540 22.68 0.35 33.25
N VAL A 541 22.03 0.80 32.17
CA VAL A 541 22.13 0.11 30.88
C VAL A 541 23.61 0.08 30.50
N ARG A 542 24.13 -1.12 30.22
CA ARG A 542 25.52 -1.28 29.80
C ARG A 542 25.62 -0.96 28.32
N THR A 543 26.79 -0.52 27.89
CA THR A 543 27.04 -0.25 26.47
C THR A 543 28.21 -1.06 25.95
N TRP A 544 28.20 -1.26 24.65
CA TRP A 544 29.26 -1.86 23.87
C TRP A 544 29.48 -1.02 22.62
N SER A 545 30.74 -0.76 22.27
CA SER A 545 31.09 -0.02 21.07
C SER A 545 32.01 -0.87 20.19
N PRO A 546 31.69 -1.04 18.91
CA PRO A 546 32.49 -1.83 17.97
C PRO A 546 33.83 -1.15 17.57
N GLY A 547 34.70 -0.81 18.52
CA GLY A 547 36.03 -0.24 18.29
C GLY A 547 36.08 1.15 17.59
N PRO A 548 37.24 1.83 17.59
CA PRO A 548 37.38 3.19 17.05
C PRO A 548 37.40 3.28 15.52
N GLU A 549 37.73 2.19 14.81
CA GLU A 549 37.71 2.14 13.32
C GLU A 549 36.29 2.05 12.74
N ALA A 550 35.29 1.68 13.56
CA ALA A 550 33.88 1.85 13.22
C ALA A 550 33.48 3.31 13.43
N ALA A 551 34.12 4.22 12.67
CA ALA A 551 33.73 5.62 12.62
C ALA A 551 32.22 5.67 12.30
N LEU A 552 31.43 6.24 13.22
CA LEU A 552 29.99 6.59 13.11
C LEU A 552 28.96 5.75 13.91
N VAL A 553 29.32 4.84 14.83
CA VAL A 553 28.30 4.11 15.63
C VAL A 553 28.21 4.66 17.05
N ALA A 554 27.03 5.17 17.44
CA ALA A 554 26.71 5.44 18.83
C ALA A 554 26.87 4.16 19.68
N PRO A 555 27.19 4.25 20.98
CA PRO A 555 27.30 3.06 21.83
C PRO A 555 26.02 2.20 21.76
N VAL A 556 26.19 0.90 21.53
CA VAL A 556 25.09 -0.07 21.45
C VAL A 556 24.70 -0.47 22.86
N ALA A 557 23.42 -0.34 23.21
CA ALA A 557 22.90 -0.78 24.49
C ALA A 557 22.96 -2.31 24.61
N LEU A 558 23.58 -2.81 25.67
CA LEU A 558 23.51 -4.21 26.10
C LEU A 558 22.33 -4.34 27.07
N GLU A 559 21.18 -4.69 26.53
CA GLU A 559 19.89 -4.58 27.22
C GLU A 559 19.47 -5.93 27.84
N ASP A 560 19.63 -6.02 29.15
CA ASP A 560 19.24 -7.15 30.00
C ASP A 560 18.32 -6.75 31.18
N LEU A 561 17.76 -5.52 31.14
CA LEU A 561 16.89 -4.90 32.14
C LEU A 561 15.47 -4.61 31.63
N ASP A 562 15.29 -4.11 30.40
CA ASP A 562 14.00 -3.62 29.90
C ASP A 562 12.91 -4.71 30.01
N PRO A 563 11.75 -4.42 30.65
CA PRO A 563 10.67 -5.40 30.80
C PRO A 563 10.08 -5.89 29.48
N TYR A 564 10.16 -5.09 28.40
CA TYR A 564 9.61 -5.44 27.09
C TYR A 564 10.62 -6.16 26.16
N ARG A 565 11.81 -6.51 26.68
CA ARG A 565 12.82 -7.26 25.92
C ARG A 565 12.45 -8.73 25.64
N ASN A 566 11.41 -9.26 26.29
CA ASN A 566 10.91 -10.62 26.07
C ASN A 566 10.04 -10.72 24.80
N CYS A 567 10.58 -10.29 23.66
CA CYS A 567 9.88 -10.25 22.37
C CYS A 567 10.63 -11.02 21.27
N PHE A 568 11.63 -11.81 21.66
CA PHE A 568 12.36 -12.71 20.78
C PHE A 568 11.75 -14.12 20.85
N PRO A 569 11.90 -14.95 19.79
CA PRO A 569 11.50 -16.36 19.82
C PRO A 569 12.12 -17.18 20.97
N ARG A 570 13.23 -16.70 21.53
CA ARG A 570 13.87 -17.25 22.72
C ARG A 570 13.80 -16.28 23.90
N PRO A 571 13.59 -16.79 25.13
CA PRO A 571 13.59 -15.93 26.30
C PRO A 571 14.94 -15.21 26.48
N PRO A 572 14.91 -13.93 26.89
CA PRO A 572 16.10 -13.18 27.27
C PRO A 572 16.69 -13.75 28.57
N ARG A 573 17.98 -13.51 28.81
CA ARG A 573 18.60 -13.75 30.11
C ARG A 573 18.11 -12.74 31.14
N LEU A 574 18.23 -13.12 32.40
CA LEU A 574 18.20 -12.19 33.52
C LEU A 574 19.45 -11.27 33.45
N ARG A 575 19.43 -10.19 34.23
CA ARG A 575 20.55 -9.24 34.35
C ARG A 575 21.86 -9.98 34.53
N LEU A 576 22.81 -9.73 33.63
CA LEU A 576 24.13 -10.34 33.67
C LEU A 576 24.91 -9.82 34.89
N GLY A 577 25.64 -10.72 35.57
CA GLY A 577 26.65 -10.32 36.54
C GLY A 577 27.78 -9.51 35.89
N ALA A 578 28.56 -8.77 36.68
CA ALA A 578 29.64 -7.93 36.14
C ALA A 578 30.66 -8.73 35.32
N GLY A 579 31.06 -9.91 35.81
CA GLY A 579 31.98 -10.81 35.09
C GLY A 579 31.37 -11.41 33.82
N GLU A 580 30.10 -11.82 33.86
CA GLU A 580 29.38 -12.33 32.67
C GLU A 580 29.23 -11.26 31.59
N ALA A 581 28.95 -10.02 32.00
CA ALA A 581 28.86 -8.88 31.08
C ALA A 581 30.21 -8.58 30.41
N GLU A 582 31.31 -8.65 31.16
CA GLU A 582 32.67 -8.48 30.62
C GLU A 582 33.05 -9.60 29.65
N GLU A 583 32.76 -10.85 30.02
CA GLU A 583 32.99 -12.00 29.15
C GLU A 583 32.21 -11.88 27.83
N TRP A 584 30.96 -11.41 27.91
CA TRP A 584 30.12 -11.21 26.74
C TRP A 584 30.62 -10.07 25.86
N ARG A 585 31.04 -8.94 26.44
CA ARG A 585 31.72 -7.84 25.71
C ARG A 585 32.95 -8.35 24.97
N GLY A 586 33.83 -9.08 25.65
CA GLY A 586 35.03 -9.65 25.01
C GLY A 586 34.72 -10.67 23.92
N ARG A 587 33.53 -11.30 23.91
CA ARG A 587 33.07 -12.13 22.79
C ARG A 587 32.51 -11.31 21.64
N LEU A 588 31.75 -10.25 21.92
CA LEU A 588 31.27 -9.30 20.92
C LEU A 588 32.44 -8.62 20.20
N ASP A 589 33.48 -8.20 20.92
CA ASP A 589 34.68 -7.59 20.34
C ASP A 589 35.39 -8.53 19.37
N ARG A 590 35.60 -9.78 19.77
CA ARG A 590 36.24 -10.80 18.92
C ARG A 590 35.38 -11.16 17.71
N ALA A 591 34.06 -11.23 17.89
CA ALA A 591 33.12 -11.50 16.80
C ALA A 591 33.08 -10.35 15.79
N TRP A 592 33.10 -9.11 16.29
CA TRP A 592 33.15 -7.91 15.46
C TRP A 592 34.45 -7.80 14.67
N ALA A 593 35.59 -7.99 15.33
CA ALA A 593 36.90 -8.02 14.68
C ALA A 593 36.96 -9.09 13.58
N LEU A 594 36.33 -10.25 13.80
CA LEU A 594 36.21 -11.31 12.80
C LEU A 594 35.37 -10.87 11.58
N LEU A 595 34.21 -10.23 11.81
CA LEU A 595 33.39 -9.69 10.72
C LEU A 595 34.10 -8.60 9.93
N HIS A 596 34.70 -7.63 10.62
CA HIS A 596 35.40 -6.51 9.98
C HIS A 596 36.58 -6.99 9.12
N LYS A 597 37.30 -8.01 9.60
CA LYS A 597 38.38 -8.64 8.82
C LYS A 597 37.88 -9.44 7.63
N ALA A 598 36.80 -10.20 7.79
CA ALA A 598 36.33 -11.12 6.75
C ALA A 598 35.49 -10.42 5.67
N VAL A 599 34.59 -9.52 6.07
CA VAL A 599 33.58 -8.90 5.21
C VAL A 599 33.33 -7.44 5.63
N PRO A 600 34.32 -6.53 5.45
CA PRO A 600 34.28 -5.17 5.99
C PRO A 600 33.03 -4.36 5.59
N GLU A 601 32.61 -4.45 4.32
CA GLU A 601 31.40 -3.76 3.84
C GLU A 601 30.13 -4.24 4.55
N PHE A 602 29.94 -5.56 4.64
CA PHE A 602 28.80 -6.15 5.33
C PHE A 602 28.85 -5.90 6.85
N ALA A 603 30.04 -5.85 7.43
CA ALA A 603 30.22 -5.48 8.83
C ALA A 603 29.76 -4.04 9.07
N ARG A 604 30.21 -3.06 8.27
CA ARG A 604 29.74 -1.66 8.35
C ARG A 604 28.23 -1.54 8.21
N ALA A 605 27.63 -2.25 7.25
CA ALA A 605 26.18 -2.29 7.07
C ALA A 605 25.44 -2.93 8.26
N ALA A 606 26.03 -3.93 8.93
CA ALA A 606 25.47 -4.52 10.14
C ALA A 606 25.52 -3.55 11.34
N ALA A 607 26.60 -2.78 11.49
CA ALA A 607 26.70 -1.73 12.51
C ALA A 607 25.66 -0.62 12.32
N ALA A 608 25.38 -0.25 11.07
CA ALA A 608 24.47 0.85 10.75
C ALA A 608 23.07 0.61 11.36
N GLY A 609 22.64 1.54 12.21
CA GLY A 609 21.34 1.50 12.89
C GLY A 609 21.18 0.38 13.93
N LEU A 610 22.26 -0.31 14.34
CA LEU A 610 22.24 -1.20 15.49
C LEU A 610 22.28 -0.36 16.77
N THR A 611 21.26 -0.45 17.60
CA THR A 611 21.14 0.34 18.84
C THR A 611 21.06 -0.53 20.09
N THR A 612 20.64 -1.78 19.98
CA THR A 612 20.43 -2.65 21.15
C THR A 612 20.76 -4.11 20.87
N LEU A 613 21.49 -4.74 21.80
CA LEU A 613 21.74 -6.17 21.87
C LEU A 613 21.16 -6.75 23.16
N THR A 614 20.30 -7.75 23.04
CA THR A 614 19.74 -8.48 24.18
C THR A 614 20.37 -9.86 24.29
N PRO A 615 20.96 -10.23 25.45
CA PRO A 615 21.50 -11.56 25.66
C PRO A 615 20.35 -12.56 25.81
N LEU A 616 20.27 -13.54 24.92
CA LEU A 616 19.26 -14.59 24.94
C LEU A 616 19.75 -15.83 25.70
N ALA A 617 18.83 -16.59 26.29
CA ALA A 617 19.16 -17.86 26.94
C ALA A 617 19.68 -18.92 25.95
N GLY A 618 20.25 -20.02 26.44
CA GLY A 618 20.65 -21.17 25.60
C GLY A 618 21.76 -20.90 24.57
N GLY A 619 22.03 -21.93 23.75
CA GLY A 619 23.08 -21.93 22.72
C GLY A 619 22.58 -21.63 21.30
N PRO A 620 23.47 -21.58 20.30
CA PRO A 620 23.09 -21.39 18.90
C PRO A 620 22.21 -22.55 18.38
N ARG A 621 21.28 -22.26 17.46
CA ARG A 621 20.46 -23.28 16.75
C ARG A 621 20.94 -23.38 15.30
N ALA A 622 20.83 -24.56 14.69
CA ALA A 622 21.18 -24.76 13.29
C ALA A 622 20.36 -23.81 12.38
N GLY A 623 21.04 -22.92 11.65
CA GLY A 623 20.41 -21.91 10.78
C GLY A 623 19.76 -20.72 11.50
N GLY A 624 19.85 -20.66 12.84
CA GLY A 624 19.33 -19.60 13.69
C GLY A 624 20.44 -18.96 14.52
N TRP A 625 21.25 -18.12 13.88
CA TRP A 625 22.43 -17.52 14.51
C TRP A 625 22.07 -16.27 15.33
N GLY A 626 21.24 -15.38 14.78
CA GLY A 626 20.70 -14.19 15.48
C GLY A 626 19.18 -14.07 15.34
N GLU A 627 18.50 -13.64 16.39
CA GLU A 627 17.04 -13.56 16.42
C GLU A 627 16.57 -12.10 16.31
N ALA A 628 15.71 -11.83 15.32
CA ALA A 628 15.01 -10.55 15.18
C ALA A 628 13.62 -10.67 15.82
N GLY A 629 13.32 -9.84 16.82
CA GLY A 629 12.00 -9.77 17.46
C GLY A 629 10.98 -8.97 16.63
N ARG A 630 9.80 -8.70 17.22
CA ARG A 630 8.73 -7.84 16.67
C ARG A 630 8.90 -6.36 17.10
N HIS A 631 10.12 -5.93 17.38
CA HIS A 631 10.46 -4.65 18.02
C HIS A 631 10.98 -3.60 17.02
N GLY A 632 11.35 -2.41 17.50
CA GLY A 632 12.01 -1.38 16.68
C GLY A 632 13.26 -1.85 15.91
N PRO A 633 13.74 -1.07 14.93
CA PRO A 633 14.57 -1.57 13.84
C PRO A 633 16.02 -1.83 14.26
N GLY A 634 16.41 -1.36 15.46
CA GLY A 634 17.78 -1.40 15.97
C GLY A 634 18.07 -2.49 17.02
N ALA A 635 17.11 -3.31 17.42
CA ALA A 635 17.34 -4.36 18.42
C ALA A 635 17.69 -5.72 17.80
N LEU A 636 18.59 -6.46 18.46
CA LEU A 636 18.90 -7.86 18.12
C LEU A 636 19.05 -8.73 19.37
N GLY A 637 18.54 -9.95 19.27
CA GLY A 637 18.76 -10.98 20.27
C GLY A 637 19.94 -11.87 19.88
N VAL A 638 20.94 -11.95 20.75
CA VAL A 638 22.14 -12.78 20.54
C VAL A 638 22.21 -13.86 21.62
N PRO A 639 22.33 -15.15 21.25
CA PRO A 639 22.49 -16.23 22.21
C PRO A 639 23.69 -16.00 23.14
N TYR A 640 23.47 -15.95 24.45
CA TYR A 640 24.56 -15.72 25.41
C TYR A 640 25.60 -16.83 25.35
N ALA A 641 25.24 -18.09 25.07
CA ALA A 641 26.20 -19.19 25.00
C ALA A 641 26.82 -19.41 23.60
N ALA A 642 26.64 -18.48 22.65
CA ALA A 642 27.27 -18.57 21.33
C ALA A 642 28.80 -18.40 21.42
N GLY A 643 29.53 -19.17 20.61
CA GLY A 643 30.95 -18.94 20.35
C GLY A 643 31.17 -17.70 19.51
N VAL A 644 32.44 -17.35 19.27
CA VAL A 644 32.82 -16.12 18.53
C VAL A 644 32.28 -16.13 17.09
N ARG A 645 32.37 -17.28 16.39
CA ARG A 645 31.90 -17.41 15.00
C ARG A 645 30.39 -17.35 14.90
N GLU A 646 29.69 -17.99 15.85
CA GLU A 646 28.24 -17.99 15.91
C GLU A 646 27.71 -16.60 16.27
N THR A 647 28.41 -15.88 17.15
CA THR A 647 28.12 -14.47 17.48
C THR A 647 28.31 -13.57 16.26
N ALA A 648 29.38 -13.76 15.49
CA ALA A 648 29.60 -13.02 14.24
C ALA A 648 28.45 -13.23 13.24
N LEU A 649 28.06 -14.50 13.01
CA LEU A 649 26.90 -14.83 12.17
C LEU A 649 25.58 -14.27 12.74
N ALA A 650 25.44 -14.21 14.06
CA ALA A 650 24.26 -13.67 14.72
C ALA A 650 24.07 -12.18 14.43
N LEU A 651 25.13 -11.40 14.57
CA LEU A 651 25.13 -9.97 14.26
C LEU A 651 24.81 -9.76 12.77
N LEU A 652 25.49 -10.48 11.88
CA LEU A 652 25.32 -10.33 10.44
C LEU A 652 23.89 -10.68 9.96
N THR A 653 23.41 -11.89 10.29
CA THR A 653 22.09 -12.37 9.85
C THR A 653 20.95 -11.66 10.57
N GLY A 654 21.14 -11.34 11.85
CA GLY A 654 20.18 -10.57 12.63
C GLY A 654 19.92 -9.21 12.00
N ARG A 655 20.97 -8.46 11.63
CA ARG A 655 20.82 -7.13 11.00
C ARG A 655 20.17 -7.18 9.64
N ARG A 656 20.47 -8.19 8.81
CA ARG A 656 19.76 -8.40 7.54
C ARG A 656 18.26 -8.60 7.77
N ARG A 657 17.87 -9.37 8.80
CA ARG A 657 16.45 -9.59 9.13
C ARG A 657 15.76 -8.34 9.67
N THR A 658 16.41 -7.59 10.57
CA THR A 658 15.82 -6.37 11.13
C THR A 658 15.72 -5.25 10.12
N ARG A 659 16.73 -5.06 9.24
CA ARG A 659 16.64 -4.08 8.13
C ARG A 659 15.47 -4.43 7.21
N LEU A 660 15.36 -5.69 6.78
CA LEU A 660 14.26 -6.09 5.88
C LEU A 660 12.89 -5.89 6.54
N ARG A 661 12.75 -6.24 7.82
CA ARG A 661 11.52 -5.96 8.58
C ARG A 661 11.21 -4.47 8.64
N ALA A 662 12.18 -3.65 9.02
CA ALA A 662 12.02 -2.20 9.09
C ALA A 662 11.58 -1.63 7.75
N LEU A 663 12.19 -2.07 6.64
CA LEU A 663 11.76 -1.68 5.29
C LEU A 663 10.30 -2.07 5.02
N THR A 664 9.90 -3.32 5.31
CA THR A 664 8.53 -3.78 5.06
C THR A 664 7.46 -3.11 5.92
N GLU A 665 7.84 -2.41 7.00
CA GLU A 665 6.90 -1.66 7.84
C GLU A 665 6.59 -0.26 7.28
N VAL A 666 7.45 0.28 6.41
CA VAL A 666 7.32 1.65 5.87
C VAL A 666 7.35 1.71 4.35
N ALA A 667 7.60 0.59 3.68
CA ALA A 667 7.63 0.49 2.23
C ALA A 667 7.08 -0.87 1.76
N ASP A 668 6.22 -0.82 0.75
CA ASP A 668 5.73 -2.02 0.08
C ASP A 668 6.83 -2.58 -0.84
N LEU A 669 7.42 -3.71 -0.46
CA LEU A 669 8.38 -4.44 -1.31
C LEU A 669 7.69 -5.45 -2.24
N TYR A 670 6.49 -5.87 -1.86
CA TYR A 670 5.68 -6.82 -2.61
C TYR A 670 4.20 -6.63 -2.25
N ALA A 671 3.31 -7.08 -3.12
CA ALA A 671 1.88 -7.11 -2.91
C ALA A 671 1.31 -8.49 -3.26
N LEU A 672 0.16 -8.84 -2.68
CA LEU A 672 -0.51 -10.13 -2.88
C LEU A 672 0.36 -11.35 -2.50
N ASP A 673 1.14 -11.22 -1.43
CA ASP A 673 2.04 -12.28 -0.97
C ASP A 673 1.30 -13.61 -0.74
N GLY A 674 1.88 -14.70 -1.25
CA GLY A 674 1.32 -16.05 -1.16
C GLY A 674 0.28 -16.41 -2.22
N GLN A 675 -0.15 -15.47 -3.08
CA GLN A 675 -0.98 -15.79 -4.25
C GLN A 675 -0.22 -16.64 -5.27
N TRP A 676 1.10 -16.43 -5.40
CA TRP A 676 1.99 -17.35 -6.09
C TRP A 676 2.88 -18.08 -5.08
N GLN A 677 3.32 -19.26 -5.49
CA GLN A 677 4.20 -20.10 -4.72
C GLN A 677 5.49 -20.32 -5.49
N HIS A 678 6.61 -19.91 -4.89
CA HIS A 678 7.92 -19.91 -5.51
C HIS A 678 8.74 -21.06 -4.97
N ARG A 679 9.41 -21.82 -5.86
CA ARG A 679 10.34 -22.85 -5.40
C ARG A 679 11.50 -22.17 -4.65
N SER A 680 11.87 -22.70 -3.49
CA SER A 680 13.06 -22.27 -2.75
C SER A 680 14.22 -23.27 -2.99
N PRO A 681 15.45 -22.81 -3.25
CA PRO A 681 16.62 -23.70 -3.30
C PRO A 681 17.01 -24.31 -1.96
N TRP A 682 16.38 -23.89 -0.86
CA TRP A 682 16.75 -24.29 0.50
C TRP A 682 15.64 -25.04 1.24
N ARG A 683 14.47 -25.23 0.61
CA ARG A 683 13.30 -25.84 1.24
C ARG A 683 12.61 -26.75 0.23
N GLU A 684 12.04 -27.85 0.74
CA GLU A 684 11.32 -28.82 -0.10
C GLU A 684 10.00 -28.25 -0.63
N ARG A 685 9.27 -27.52 0.22
CA ARG A 685 7.99 -26.91 -0.14
C ARG A 685 8.21 -25.54 -0.80
N PRO A 686 7.40 -25.19 -1.81
CA PRO A 686 7.31 -23.82 -2.30
C PRO A 686 6.98 -22.83 -1.17
N VAL A 687 7.40 -21.58 -1.36
CA VAL A 687 7.25 -20.51 -0.38
C VAL A 687 6.68 -19.24 -1.03
N PRO A 688 6.02 -18.37 -0.26
CA PRO A 688 5.61 -17.05 -0.74
C PRO A 688 6.82 -16.16 -1.10
N VAL A 689 6.59 -15.10 -1.88
CA VAL A 689 7.66 -14.18 -2.33
C VAL A 689 8.38 -13.53 -1.14
N SER A 690 7.64 -13.17 -0.10
CA SER A 690 8.19 -12.58 1.13
C SER A 690 9.26 -13.46 1.76
N ARG A 691 9.01 -14.77 1.82
CA ARG A 691 9.94 -15.74 2.39
C ARG A 691 11.14 -15.97 1.49
N LEU A 692 10.94 -16.05 0.17
CA LEU A 692 12.04 -16.22 -0.77
C LEU A 692 12.98 -15.00 -0.73
N LEU A 693 12.42 -13.78 -0.72
CA LEU A 693 13.16 -12.53 -0.59
C LEU A 693 13.93 -12.47 0.72
N ALA A 694 13.31 -12.84 1.85
CA ALA A 694 13.98 -12.89 3.14
C ALA A 694 15.13 -13.91 3.18
N ASP A 695 14.94 -15.09 2.58
CA ASP A 695 15.99 -16.11 2.47
C ASP A 695 17.18 -15.58 1.65
N VAL A 696 16.93 -14.93 0.51
CA VAL A 696 17.99 -14.35 -0.34
C VAL A 696 18.72 -13.21 0.38
N HIS A 697 17.98 -12.26 0.95
CA HIS A 697 18.53 -11.07 1.61
C HIS A 697 19.51 -11.44 2.74
N GLU A 698 19.21 -12.50 3.49
CA GLU A 698 20.12 -13.02 4.52
C GLU A 698 21.31 -13.79 3.92
N ARG A 699 21.05 -14.66 2.94
CA ARG A 699 22.04 -15.63 2.45
C ARG A 699 23.17 -15.02 1.63
N VAL A 700 22.94 -13.89 0.96
CA VAL A 700 24.03 -13.14 0.28
C VAL A 700 25.14 -12.81 1.29
N ALA A 701 24.78 -12.27 2.46
CA ALA A 701 25.75 -11.92 3.50
C ALA A 701 26.42 -13.17 4.12
N VAL A 702 25.67 -14.25 4.34
CA VAL A 702 26.22 -15.51 4.87
C VAL A 702 27.22 -16.13 3.90
N GLU A 703 26.94 -16.12 2.60
CA GLU A 703 27.83 -16.65 1.58
C GLU A 703 29.13 -15.83 1.51
N ALA A 704 29.03 -14.50 1.56
CA ALA A 704 30.19 -13.61 1.64
C ALA A 704 31.11 -13.99 2.81
N TYR A 705 30.54 -14.11 4.02
CA TYR A 705 31.28 -14.45 5.22
C TYR A 705 31.93 -15.84 5.15
N ARG A 706 31.20 -16.84 4.64
CA ARG A 706 31.70 -18.22 4.52
C ARG A 706 32.86 -18.34 3.54
N ARG A 707 32.79 -17.66 2.39
CA ARG A 707 33.89 -17.60 1.42
C ARG A 707 35.12 -16.94 2.03
N ALA A 708 34.96 -15.78 2.66
CA ALA A 708 36.05 -15.06 3.30
C ALA A 708 36.72 -15.84 4.45
N THR A 709 35.98 -16.75 5.09
CA THR A 709 36.49 -17.60 6.18
C THR A 709 36.86 -19.03 5.72
N ALA A 710 36.98 -19.26 4.41
CA ALA A 710 37.34 -20.55 3.81
C ALA A 710 36.44 -21.74 4.23
N THR A 711 35.15 -21.47 4.46
CA THR A 711 34.12 -22.48 4.75
C THR A 711 32.90 -22.36 3.80
N PRO A 712 33.12 -22.26 2.47
CA PRO A 712 32.02 -22.06 1.52
C PRO A 712 31.06 -23.25 1.52
N GLU A 713 29.78 -22.98 1.33
CA GLU A 713 28.79 -24.04 1.10
C GLU A 713 28.86 -24.44 -0.38
N PRO A 714 29.01 -25.74 -0.72
CA PRO A 714 29.03 -26.17 -2.11
C PRO A 714 27.79 -25.66 -2.88
N GLY A 715 28.01 -24.97 -4.00
CA GLY A 715 26.94 -24.36 -4.80
C GLY A 715 26.10 -23.31 -4.05
N GLY A 716 26.69 -22.62 -3.06
CA GLY A 716 26.06 -21.54 -2.30
C GLY A 716 25.56 -20.40 -3.20
N SER A 717 26.48 -19.73 -3.92
CA SER A 717 26.14 -18.67 -4.87
C SER A 717 25.16 -19.11 -5.96
N ASP A 718 25.35 -20.29 -6.55
CA ASP A 718 24.43 -20.79 -7.60
C ASP A 718 22.99 -20.92 -7.10
N ARG A 719 22.80 -21.32 -5.84
CA ARG A 719 21.47 -21.35 -5.23
C ARG A 719 20.90 -19.95 -5.08
N ILE A 720 21.70 -18.97 -4.67
CA ILE A 720 21.26 -17.58 -4.52
C ILE A 720 20.91 -16.96 -5.88
N HIS A 721 21.74 -17.16 -6.92
CA HIS A 721 21.44 -16.71 -8.30
C HIS A 721 20.11 -17.25 -8.79
N ARG A 722 19.86 -18.57 -8.64
CA ARG A 722 18.57 -19.18 -9.02
C ARG A 722 17.38 -18.59 -8.27
N ALA A 723 17.55 -18.18 -7.02
CA ALA A 723 16.50 -17.53 -6.25
C ALA A 723 16.28 -16.08 -6.70
N LEU A 724 17.34 -15.33 -7.00
CA LEU A 724 17.27 -13.97 -7.53
C LEU A 724 16.60 -13.93 -8.91
N ASP A 725 16.88 -14.90 -9.78
CA ASP A 725 16.22 -15.02 -11.09
C ASP A 725 14.71 -15.24 -10.93
N ARG A 726 14.30 -16.13 -10.01
CA ARG A 726 12.89 -16.33 -9.67
C ARG A 726 12.22 -15.07 -9.13
N LEU A 727 12.90 -14.34 -8.25
CA LEU A 727 12.40 -13.06 -7.74
C LEU A 727 12.26 -12.02 -8.87
N SER A 728 13.18 -11.98 -9.82
CA SER A 728 13.12 -11.04 -10.95
C SER A 728 11.93 -11.31 -11.89
N GLU A 729 11.40 -12.54 -11.90
CA GLU A 729 10.21 -12.94 -12.66
C GLU A 729 8.92 -12.93 -11.83
N ALA A 730 8.98 -12.60 -10.53
CA ALA A 730 7.83 -12.62 -9.64
C ALA A 730 6.91 -11.41 -9.88
N ALA A 731 5.62 -11.67 -10.08
CA ALA A 731 4.61 -10.62 -10.34
C ALA A 731 4.27 -9.79 -9.09
N GLU A 732 4.56 -10.33 -7.91
CA GLU A 732 4.25 -9.70 -6.62
C GLU A 732 5.14 -8.52 -6.30
N LEU A 733 6.36 -8.45 -6.83
CA LEU A 733 7.29 -7.37 -6.49
C LEU A 733 6.75 -6.01 -6.93
N THR A 734 6.89 -5.03 -6.04
CA THR A 734 6.73 -3.62 -6.38
C THR A 734 8.01 -3.11 -7.03
N VAL A 735 7.99 -1.87 -7.54
CA VAL A 735 9.21 -1.19 -8.00
C VAL A 735 10.30 -1.20 -6.92
N THR A 736 9.96 -0.87 -5.68
CA THR A 736 10.90 -0.88 -4.55
C THR A 736 11.46 -2.29 -4.30
N GLY A 737 10.62 -3.33 -4.36
CA GLY A 737 11.07 -4.71 -4.23
C GLY A 737 12.04 -5.14 -5.33
N LYS A 738 11.76 -4.77 -6.59
CA LYS A 738 12.65 -5.03 -7.72
C LYS A 738 13.99 -4.32 -7.55
N SER A 739 13.98 -3.08 -7.07
CA SER A 739 15.21 -2.33 -6.74
C SER A 739 16.04 -3.03 -5.66
N LEU A 740 15.41 -3.58 -4.61
CA LEU A 740 16.11 -4.38 -3.60
C LEU A 740 16.71 -5.68 -4.19
N VAL A 741 15.98 -6.36 -5.10
CA VAL A 741 16.51 -7.55 -5.80
C VAL A 741 17.72 -7.19 -6.67
N ALA A 742 17.71 -6.01 -7.30
CA ALA A 742 18.86 -5.51 -8.06
C ALA A 742 20.07 -5.20 -7.16
N GLU A 743 19.87 -4.58 -5.99
CA GLU A 743 20.90 -4.36 -4.96
C GLU A 743 21.53 -5.70 -4.54
N LEU A 744 20.70 -6.70 -4.22
CA LEU A 744 21.17 -8.03 -3.83
C LEU A 744 21.94 -8.77 -4.94
N ARG A 745 21.53 -8.59 -6.20
CA ARG A 745 22.25 -9.15 -7.35
C ARG A 745 23.61 -8.47 -7.53
N TYR A 746 23.70 -7.16 -7.28
CA TYR A 746 24.98 -6.45 -7.28
C TYR A 746 25.89 -6.93 -6.14
N GLU A 747 25.38 -7.01 -4.92
CA GLU A 747 26.13 -7.54 -3.77
C GLU A 747 26.67 -8.96 -4.06
N LEU A 748 25.85 -9.86 -4.59
CA LEU A 748 26.27 -11.23 -4.88
C LEU A 748 27.36 -11.29 -5.97
N LYS A 749 27.31 -10.42 -6.98
CA LYS A 749 28.39 -10.32 -7.98
C LYS A 749 29.72 -9.94 -7.34
N THR A 750 29.71 -9.02 -6.38
CA THR A 750 30.90 -8.64 -5.61
C THR A 750 31.41 -9.78 -4.72
N VAL A 751 30.53 -10.65 -4.24
CA VAL A 751 30.90 -11.85 -3.47
C VAL A 751 31.48 -12.97 -4.35
N ASP A 752 31.07 -13.00 -5.63
CA ASP A 752 31.57 -13.96 -6.61
C ASP A 752 32.92 -13.58 -7.22
N ALA A 753 33.18 -12.28 -7.34
CA ALA A 753 34.48 -11.72 -7.74
C ALA A 753 35.52 -11.88 -6.63
#